data_AF-A0A0E4FVQ3-F1
#
_entry.id   AF-A0A0E4FVQ3-F1
#
_cell.length_a   1.000
_cell.length_b   1.000
_cell.length_c   1.000
_cell.angle_alpha   90.00
_cell.angle_beta   90.00
_cell.angle_gamma   90.00
#
_symmetry.space_group_name_H-M   'P 1'
#
loop_
_entity.id
_entity.type
_entity.pdbx_description
1 polymer ?
#
loop_
_entity_poly.entity_id
_entity_poly.type
_entity_poly.pdbx_seq_one_letter_code
_entity_poly.pdbx_strand_id
1 'polypeptide(L)'
;MIPEAREVHLSRKDRKVLEACCRSPVTLQRDLKRARIVLLAADGRSTRSIAKEVGVQPRIVSLWRHRYADHGLEGLQDKPRPGKQPIYTKTTDKRILKLLDKPPPQGFARWTGPLLAEALGDVDVQYVWRFLRSHKIDLVARKSWCESNDPNFTAKAADVVGLYVAPPAKAIVLCVDEKPSIQALERAQGYLKLPNGRALTGQSHDYKRHGTTTLFAALEVATGKIIATHSKRRRRVEFLDFMDSLTAAFPNRQLHVILDNLNTHKKNEDWLKAHPNVQFHFTPTSASWLNQVEVWFSILQGQSLSGISFTASSSFRNTSTPTSTRTTTKPSPSSGPRKRSVTPLQRPPYHSALIPGTRSLVQAGSLVGELRDHFKGAAMLGCSTSGEILGDVVVDDSVSATLVDFEHTRLRFASATIGDAKASYNVGKELAQQLNDASLRHVFVLSDGLHVNGSDLARGLASGVSEGVSITGGLSGDGTNFAETWVIADGGAGPQRVAAVGLYGDDLRIGYGSMGGWQAFGPLRTITRAEGNILYELDERSALDLYKSYLGPHADQLPSSALLFPILVTEAKGGQGVVRTVLSVDEQKKSMTFAGDIPQGGTAQLMKTNVDDLVHGATAAANASLSGLGGRRPDLAILVSCVGRKLVMKQRTEEEIEAIRNVFGADAKISGFYSYGELCPFMHGGDCRLHNQTIQLQLSPRTERSQGTDAQAATTPAQKAPRYGGRSTGCVAVFRGGRRFRIHRFR
;
A
#
# COMPACT_ATOMS: atom_id res chain seq x y z
N MET A 1 -41.21 27.29 -42.66
CA MET A 1 -41.20 27.31 -41.19
C MET A 1 -39.74 27.31 -40.73
N ILE A 2 -39.25 28.40 -40.15
CA ILE A 2 -37.90 28.44 -39.57
C ILE A 2 -38.01 27.72 -38.22
N PRO A 3 -37.26 26.63 -37.95
CA PRO A 3 -37.35 25.95 -36.67
C PRO A 3 -36.96 26.91 -35.55
N GLU A 4 -37.82 27.01 -34.53
CA GLU A 4 -37.57 27.84 -33.36
C GLU A 4 -36.27 27.42 -32.67
N ALA A 5 -35.49 28.41 -32.22
CA ALA A 5 -34.22 28.15 -31.57
C ALA A 5 -34.48 27.61 -30.17
N ARG A 6 -33.97 26.40 -29.88
CA ARG A 6 -34.13 25.75 -28.57
C ARG A 6 -33.67 26.68 -27.43
N GLU A 7 -34.57 26.86 -26.47
CA GLU A 7 -34.36 27.76 -25.34
C GLU A 7 -33.27 27.20 -24.41
N VAL A 8 -32.44 28.08 -23.87
CA VAL A 8 -31.32 27.72 -23.01
C VAL A 8 -31.56 28.35 -21.65
N HIS A 9 -31.95 27.53 -20.66
CA HIS A 9 -32.08 27.98 -19.29
C HIS A 9 -30.77 27.72 -18.53
N LEU A 10 -30.18 28.78 -17.97
CA LEU A 10 -28.98 28.68 -17.14
C LEU A 10 -29.34 28.56 -15.67
N SER A 11 -28.85 27.51 -15.01
CA SER A 11 -28.80 27.48 -13.55
C SER A 11 -27.79 28.52 -13.05
N ARG A 12 -27.96 29.00 -11.80
CA ARG A 12 -26.97 29.91 -11.17
C ARG A 12 -25.57 29.28 -11.11
N LYS A 13 -25.49 27.95 -10.93
CA LYS A 13 -24.24 27.19 -10.91
C LYS A 13 -23.57 27.20 -12.28
N ASP A 14 -24.31 26.87 -13.34
CA ASP A 14 -23.75 26.81 -14.70
C ASP A 14 -23.33 28.18 -15.22
N ARG A 15 -24.12 29.24 -14.93
CA ARG A 15 -23.76 30.61 -15.28
C ARG A 15 -22.41 30.99 -14.67
N LYS A 16 -22.19 30.69 -13.38
CA LYS A 16 -20.91 30.97 -12.70
C LYS A 16 -19.73 30.23 -13.32
N VAL A 17 -19.91 28.96 -13.70
CA VAL A 17 -18.87 28.15 -14.37
C VAL A 17 -18.53 28.71 -15.75
N LEU A 18 -19.54 29.04 -16.56
CA LEU A 18 -19.33 29.56 -17.90
C LEU A 18 -18.69 30.96 -17.88
N GLU A 19 -19.11 31.83 -16.96
CA GLU A 19 -18.50 33.14 -16.75
C GLU A 19 -17.04 33.03 -16.27
N ALA A 20 -16.74 32.09 -15.38
CA ALA A 20 -15.36 31.80 -14.95
C ALA A 20 -14.51 31.29 -16.11
N CYS A 21 -15.03 30.39 -16.96
CA CYS A 21 -14.37 29.92 -18.18
C CYS A 21 -14.03 31.08 -19.13
N CYS A 22 -14.93 32.08 -19.26
CA CYS A 22 -14.70 33.25 -20.09
C CYS A 22 -13.70 34.25 -19.51
N ARG A 23 -13.54 34.31 -18.17
CA ARG A 23 -12.60 35.22 -17.48
C ARG A 23 -11.21 34.62 -17.29
N SER A 24 -11.08 33.31 -17.32
CA SER A 24 -9.80 32.63 -17.09
C SER A 24 -8.83 32.83 -18.27
N PRO A 25 -7.56 33.20 -18.01
CA PRO A 25 -6.55 33.41 -19.05
C PRO A 25 -6.01 32.09 -19.65
N VAL A 26 -6.32 30.93 -19.05
CA VAL A 26 -5.80 29.62 -19.45
C VAL A 26 -6.83 28.71 -20.13
N THR A 27 -8.06 29.20 -20.35
CA THR A 27 -9.12 28.42 -21.01
C THR A 27 -8.80 28.23 -22.49
N LEU A 28 -8.86 26.98 -22.98
CA LEU A 28 -8.70 26.68 -24.40
C LEU A 28 -9.73 27.45 -25.23
N GLN A 29 -9.30 28.01 -26.37
CA GLN A 29 -10.15 28.86 -27.22
C GLN A 29 -11.46 28.18 -27.65
N ARG A 30 -11.44 26.85 -27.87
CA ARG A 30 -12.64 26.07 -28.21
C ARG A 30 -13.69 26.07 -27.11
N ASP A 31 -13.26 25.98 -25.86
CA ASP A 31 -14.13 25.87 -24.69
C ASP A 31 -14.67 27.25 -24.32
N LEU A 32 -13.84 28.30 -24.49
CA LEU A 32 -14.26 29.69 -24.38
C LEU A 32 -15.36 30.05 -25.40
N LYS A 33 -15.22 29.62 -26.66
CA LYS A 33 -16.25 29.82 -27.69
C LYS A 33 -17.57 29.10 -27.33
N ARG A 34 -17.49 27.86 -26.84
CA ARG A 34 -18.67 27.11 -26.37
C ARG A 34 -19.36 27.81 -25.21
N ALA A 35 -18.59 28.29 -24.23
CA ALA A 35 -19.14 28.99 -23.08
C ALA A 35 -19.84 30.29 -23.46
N ARG A 36 -19.24 31.10 -24.34
CA ARG A 36 -19.86 32.31 -24.88
C ARG A 36 -21.16 32.03 -25.62
N ILE A 37 -21.21 30.96 -26.41
CA ILE A 37 -22.43 30.56 -27.14
C ILE A 37 -23.59 30.33 -26.16
N VAL A 38 -23.34 29.60 -25.08
CA VAL A 38 -24.37 29.25 -24.09
C VAL A 38 -24.81 30.47 -23.29
N LEU A 39 -23.87 31.31 -22.83
CA LEU A 39 -24.18 32.55 -22.12
C LEU A 39 -25.08 33.48 -22.95
N LEU A 40 -24.68 33.76 -24.19
CA LEU A 40 -25.46 34.63 -25.08
C LEU A 40 -26.80 34.01 -25.47
N ALA A 41 -26.88 32.68 -25.59
CA ALA A 41 -28.14 31.98 -25.86
C ALA A 41 -29.13 32.10 -24.69
N ALA A 42 -28.63 32.06 -23.46
CA ALA A 42 -29.45 32.24 -22.25
C ALA A 42 -29.89 33.69 -22.04
N ASP A 43 -29.15 34.66 -22.55
CA ASP A 43 -29.56 36.07 -22.60
C ASP A 43 -30.60 36.35 -23.73
N GLY A 44 -31.18 35.30 -24.32
CA GLY A 44 -32.25 35.40 -25.33
C GLY A 44 -31.78 35.81 -26.73
N ARG A 45 -30.46 35.79 -27.00
CA ARG A 45 -29.93 36.24 -28.30
C ARG A 45 -30.22 35.22 -29.42
N SER A 46 -30.43 35.73 -30.63
CA SER A 46 -30.68 34.88 -31.81
C SER A 46 -29.42 34.14 -32.27
N THR A 47 -29.57 32.92 -32.79
CA THR A 47 -28.47 32.07 -33.26
C THR A 47 -27.53 32.78 -34.26
N ARG A 48 -28.08 33.62 -35.15
CA ARG A 48 -27.27 34.41 -36.11
C ARG A 48 -26.46 35.51 -35.41
N SER A 49 -27.04 36.17 -34.41
CA SER A 49 -26.35 37.21 -33.64
C SER A 49 -25.18 36.61 -32.85
N ILE A 50 -25.41 35.50 -32.17
CA ILE A 50 -24.38 34.75 -31.41
C ILE A 50 -23.26 34.29 -32.34
N ALA A 51 -23.60 33.74 -33.51
CA ALA A 51 -22.64 33.26 -34.50
C ALA A 51 -21.68 34.38 -34.96
N LYS A 52 -22.23 35.57 -35.24
CA LYS A 52 -21.45 36.75 -35.63
C LYS A 52 -20.53 37.23 -34.50
N GLU A 53 -21.03 37.26 -33.25
CA GLU A 53 -20.27 37.73 -32.09
C GLU A 53 -19.14 36.77 -31.68
N VAL A 54 -19.40 35.46 -31.71
CA VAL A 54 -18.41 34.43 -31.33
C VAL A 54 -17.45 34.08 -32.47
N GLY A 55 -17.78 34.45 -33.72
CA GLY A 55 -16.98 34.16 -34.90
C GLY A 55 -17.06 32.69 -35.33
N VAL A 56 -18.26 32.12 -35.34
CA VAL A 56 -18.52 30.72 -35.75
C VAL A 56 -19.72 30.64 -36.69
N GLN A 57 -19.90 29.52 -37.39
CA GLN A 57 -21.08 29.30 -38.23
C GLN A 57 -22.35 29.08 -37.38
N PRO A 58 -23.55 29.51 -37.83
CA PRO A 58 -24.81 29.30 -37.12
C PRO A 58 -25.11 27.83 -36.75
N ARG A 59 -24.67 26.87 -37.59
CA ARG A 59 -24.80 25.43 -37.29
C ARG A 59 -24.06 25.01 -36.01
N ILE A 60 -22.93 25.65 -35.71
CA ILE A 60 -22.11 25.38 -34.53
C ILE A 60 -22.81 25.93 -33.28
N VAL A 61 -23.38 27.12 -33.38
CA VAL A 61 -24.21 27.71 -32.31
C VAL A 61 -25.41 26.79 -32.01
N SER A 62 -26.11 26.35 -33.06
CA SER A 62 -27.24 25.43 -32.91
C SER A 62 -26.82 24.11 -32.24
N LEU A 63 -25.70 23.50 -32.68
CA LEU A 63 -25.17 22.28 -32.09
C LEU A 63 -24.92 22.43 -30.58
N TRP A 64 -24.20 23.48 -30.16
CA TRP A 64 -23.86 23.65 -28.75
C TRP A 64 -25.05 24.09 -27.90
N ARG A 65 -25.99 24.85 -28.45
CA ARG A 65 -27.28 25.13 -27.78
C ARG A 65 -28.05 23.85 -27.50
N HIS A 66 -28.20 22.98 -28.49
CA HIS A 66 -28.88 21.70 -28.31
C HIS A 66 -28.16 20.83 -27.28
N ARG A 67 -26.85 20.64 -27.45
CA ARG A 67 -26.07 19.79 -26.53
C ARG A 67 -26.09 20.30 -25.09
N TYR A 68 -26.06 21.61 -24.89
CA TYR A 68 -26.19 22.19 -23.55
C TYR A 68 -27.62 22.03 -23.01
N ALA A 69 -28.65 22.29 -23.81
CA ALA A 69 -30.04 22.11 -23.38
C ALA A 69 -30.34 20.65 -22.98
N ASP A 70 -29.75 19.67 -23.67
CA ASP A 70 -30.00 18.25 -23.43
C ASP A 70 -29.14 17.66 -22.29
N HIS A 71 -27.93 18.17 -22.07
CA HIS A 71 -26.93 17.55 -21.19
C HIS A 71 -26.19 18.53 -20.26
N GLY A 72 -26.61 19.80 -20.18
CA GLY A 72 -25.96 20.84 -19.38
C GLY A 72 -24.48 21.05 -19.76
N LEU A 73 -23.64 21.33 -18.74
CA LEU A 73 -22.20 21.54 -18.93
C LEU A 73 -21.48 20.32 -19.53
N GLU A 74 -21.91 19.10 -19.23
CA GLU A 74 -21.33 17.86 -19.79
C GLU A 74 -21.52 17.79 -21.32
N GLY A 75 -22.61 18.36 -21.81
CA GLY A 75 -22.91 18.48 -23.24
C GLY A 75 -21.85 19.27 -24.02
N LEU A 76 -21.05 20.10 -23.36
CA LEU A 76 -20.01 20.90 -23.99
C LEU A 76 -18.69 20.15 -24.21
N GLN A 77 -18.57 18.90 -23.79
CA GLN A 77 -17.38 18.06 -24.01
C GLN A 77 -17.33 17.44 -25.42
N ASP A 78 -16.13 17.13 -25.91
CA ASP A 78 -15.97 16.40 -27.18
C ASP A 78 -16.41 14.93 -27.01
N LYS A 79 -17.22 14.41 -27.93
CA LYS A 79 -17.60 12.98 -27.92
C LYS A 79 -16.39 12.13 -28.37
N PRO A 80 -16.25 10.89 -27.85
CA PRO A 80 -15.26 9.94 -28.31
C PRO A 80 -15.41 9.75 -29.83
N ARG A 81 -14.33 9.90 -30.57
CA ARG A 81 -14.33 9.64 -32.01
C ARG A 81 -13.98 8.17 -32.23
N PRO A 82 -14.71 7.42 -33.07
CA PRO A 82 -14.27 6.08 -33.46
C PRO A 82 -12.91 6.22 -34.14
N GLY A 83 -11.87 5.67 -33.53
CA GLY A 83 -10.52 5.63 -34.09
C GLY A 83 -10.46 4.73 -35.33
N LYS A 84 -9.28 4.66 -35.96
CA LYS A 84 -9.03 3.72 -37.06
C LYS A 84 -9.29 2.28 -36.58
N GLN A 85 -10.00 1.49 -37.38
CA GLN A 85 -10.26 0.09 -37.07
C GLN A 85 -8.93 -0.68 -36.87
N PRO A 86 -8.80 -1.53 -35.83
CA PRO A 86 -7.58 -2.28 -35.57
C PRO A 86 -7.25 -3.23 -36.74
N ILE A 87 -6.01 -3.20 -37.22
CA ILE A 87 -5.51 -4.11 -38.27
C ILE A 87 -5.37 -5.54 -37.72
N TYR A 88 -4.90 -5.65 -36.47
CA TYR A 88 -4.73 -6.93 -35.77
C TYR A 88 -5.81 -7.10 -34.72
N THR A 89 -6.31 -8.32 -34.57
CA THR A 89 -7.47 -8.64 -33.71
C THR A 89 -7.08 -9.65 -32.62
N LYS A 90 -8.03 -9.97 -31.74
CA LYS A 90 -7.87 -11.01 -30.71
C LYS A 90 -7.47 -12.37 -31.30
N THR A 91 -7.75 -12.63 -32.58
CA THR A 91 -7.31 -13.86 -33.27
C THR A 91 -5.79 -13.87 -33.47
N THR A 92 -5.20 -12.73 -33.82
CA THR A 92 -3.75 -12.54 -33.92
C THR A 92 -3.08 -12.74 -32.55
N ASP A 93 -3.66 -12.15 -31.50
CA ASP A 93 -3.17 -12.27 -30.12
C ASP A 93 -3.09 -13.74 -29.65
N LYS A 94 -4.13 -14.54 -29.93
CA LYS A 94 -4.14 -15.98 -29.63
C LYS A 94 -3.04 -16.74 -30.37
N ARG A 95 -2.72 -16.36 -31.62
CA ARG A 95 -1.64 -16.98 -32.40
C ARG A 95 -0.28 -16.68 -31.77
N ILE A 96 -0.05 -15.45 -31.30
CA ILE A 96 1.19 -15.07 -30.59
C ILE A 96 1.37 -15.92 -29.33
N LEU A 97 0.33 -16.04 -28.48
CA LEU A 97 0.39 -16.86 -27.26
C LEU A 97 0.65 -18.34 -27.55
N LYS A 98 -0.09 -18.92 -28.51
CA LYS A 98 0.08 -20.33 -28.90
C LYS A 98 1.49 -20.63 -29.42
N LEU A 99 2.16 -19.63 -30.00
CA LEU A 99 3.53 -19.77 -30.46
C LEU A 99 4.54 -19.70 -29.30
N LEU A 100 4.30 -18.84 -28.31
CA LEU A 100 5.12 -18.75 -27.10
C LEU A 100 5.13 -20.04 -26.27
N ASP A 101 4.06 -20.83 -26.30
CA ASP A 101 3.97 -22.14 -25.64
C ASP A 101 4.83 -23.23 -26.32
N LYS A 102 5.35 -22.96 -27.51
CA LYS A 102 6.21 -23.90 -28.25
C LYS A 102 7.70 -23.59 -28.04
N PRO A 103 8.60 -24.57 -28.23
CA PRO A 103 10.02 -24.28 -28.26
C PRO A 103 10.35 -23.29 -29.39
N PRO A 104 11.35 -22.41 -29.20
CA PRO A 104 11.85 -21.55 -30.27
C PRO A 104 12.44 -22.37 -31.42
N PRO A 105 12.60 -21.79 -32.62
CA PRO A 105 13.19 -22.47 -33.77
C PRO A 105 14.59 -23.01 -33.46
N GLN A 106 14.97 -24.09 -34.15
CA GLN A 106 16.28 -24.71 -33.98
C GLN A 106 17.41 -23.69 -34.17
N GLY A 107 18.41 -23.73 -33.28
CA GLY A 107 19.51 -22.76 -33.24
C GLY A 107 19.29 -21.57 -32.31
N PHE A 108 18.07 -21.36 -31.80
CA PHE A 108 17.76 -20.29 -30.85
C PHE A 108 17.42 -20.85 -29.46
N ALA A 109 18.00 -20.25 -28.42
CA ALA A 109 17.75 -20.66 -27.03
C ALA A 109 16.43 -20.08 -26.44
N ARG A 110 15.80 -19.12 -27.14
CA ARG A 110 14.56 -18.43 -26.70
C ARG A 110 13.84 -17.75 -27.85
N TRP A 111 12.55 -17.47 -27.66
CA TRP A 111 11.80 -16.56 -28.54
C TRP A 111 12.30 -15.12 -28.42
N THR A 112 12.22 -14.39 -29.53
CA THR A 112 12.44 -12.94 -29.59
C THR A 112 11.30 -12.30 -30.39
N GLY A 113 11.09 -10.98 -30.27
CA GLY A 113 10.08 -10.28 -31.08
C GLY A 113 10.21 -10.54 -32.59
N PRO A 114 11.41 -10.41 -33.18
CA PRO A 114 11.63 -10.74 -34.59
C PRO A 114 11.31 -12.21 -34.93
N LEU A 115 11.76 -13.17 -34.12
CA LEU A 115 11.48 -14.60 -34.36
C LEU A 115 9.98 -14.91 -34.31
N LEU A 116 9.24 -14.27 -33.41
CA LEU A 116 7.79 -14.41 -33.33
C LEU A 116 7.10 -13.81 -34.56
N ALA A 117 7.53 -12.62 -35.00
CA ALA A 117 6.98 -11.97 -36.18
C ALA A 117 7.23 -12.80 -37.45
N GLU A 118 8.45 -13.31 -37.62
CA GLU A 118 8.83 -14.18 -38.73
C GLU A 118 8.03 -15.48 -38.74
N ALA A 119 7.91 -16.15 -37.59
CA ALA A 119 7.14 -17.39 -37.46
C ALA A 119 5.62 -17.18 -37.64
N LEU A 120 5.11 -15.96 -37.43
CA LEU A 120 3.72 -15.61 -37.71
C LEU A 120 3.50 -15.24 -39.18
N GLY A 121 4.49 -14.64 -39.84
CA GLY A 121 4.52 -14.31 -41.27
C GLY A 121 3.69 -13.10 -41.68
N ASP A 122 2.58 -12.82 -40.99
CA ASP A 122 1.63 -11.74 -41.30
C ASP A 122 1.54 -10.65 -40.21
N VAL A 123 2.35 -10.76 -39.15
CA VAL A 123 2.31 -9.86 -37.98
C VAL A 123 3.57 -9.03 -37.90
N ASP A 124 3.43 -7.71 -37.90
CA ASP A 124 4.56 -6.79 -37.77
C ASP A 124 5.22 -6.92 -36.39
N VAL A 125 6.55 -6.85 -36.37
CA VAL A 125 7.35 -6.97 -35.15
C VAL A 125 6.99 -5.93 -34.08
N GLN A 126 6.60 -4.72 -34.47
CA GLN A 126 6.16 -3.67 -33.54
C GLN A 126 4.83 -4.04 -32.89
N TYR A 127 3.95 -4.72 -33.62
CA TYR A 127 2.73 -5.25 -33.02
C TYR A 127 3.04 -6.33 -31.99
N VAL A 128 3.94 -7.27 -32.32
CA VAL A 128 4.40 -8.30 -31.36
C VAL A 128 4.94 -7.65 -30.09
N TRP A 129 5.83 -6.65 -30.21
CA TRP A 129 6.35 -5.96 -29.04
C TRP A 129 5.28 -5.22 -28.24
N ARG A 130 4.33 -4.57 -28.91
CA ARG A 130 3.19 -3.91 -28.26
C ARG A 130 2.32 -4.93 -27.52
N PHE A 131 2.05 -6.07 -28.13
CA PHE A 131 1.31 -7.18 -27.55
C PHE A 131 2.02 -7.73 -26.30
N LEU A 132 3.32 -8.03 -26.40
CA LEU A 132 4.10 -8.53 -25.26
C LEU A 132 4.11 -7.52 -24.10
N ARG A 133 4.27 -6.21 -24.39
CA ARG A 133 4.22 -5.15 -23.37
C ARG A 133 2.83 -5.02 -22.74
N SER A 134 1.76 -5.04 -23.53
CA SER A 134 0.40 -4.94 -22.98
C SER A 134 0.01 -6.15 -22.13
N HIS A 135 0.59 -7.32 -22.43
CA HIS A 135 0.39 -8.57 -21.67
C HIS A 135 1.46 -8.81 -20.61
N LYS A 136 2.44 -7.89 -20.46
CA LYS A 136 3.57 -7.99 -19.52
C LYS A 136 4.37 -9.30 -19.64
N ILE A 137 4.50 -9.82 -20.85
CA ILE A 137 5.29 -11.03 -21.13
C ILE A 137 6.75 -10.61 -21.33
N ASP A 138 7.62 -11.07 -20.42
CA ASP A 138 9.07 -10.89 -20.52
C ASP A 138 9.71 -12.17 -21.09
N LEU A 139 10.35 -12.05 -22.25
CA LEU A 139 11.00 -13.17 -22.95
C LEU A 139 12.38 -13.53 -22.35
N VAL A 140 12.87 -12.75 -21.39
CA VAL A 140 14.20 -12.87 -20.77
C VAL A 140 14.09 -13.31 -19.31
N ALA A 141 13.17 -12.72 -18.55
CA ALA A 141 13.02 -13.02 -17.13
C ALA A 141 12.66 -14.50 -16.92
N ARG A 142 13.45 -15.19 -16.09
CA ARG A 142 13.19 -16.57 -15.67
C ARG A 142 13.04 -16.60 -14.16
N LYS A 143 11.97 -17.24 -13.68
CA LYS A 143 11.83 -17.65 -12.29
C LYS A 143 11.77 -19.17 -12.27
N SER A 144 12.64 -19.80 -11.47
CA SER A 144 12.50 -21.21 -11.14
C SER A 144 11.45 -21.35 -10.04
N TRP A 145 10.51 -22.28 -10.20
CA TRP A 145 9.69 -22.77 -9.10
C TRP A 145 10.13 -24.20 -8.78
N CYS A 146 10.19 -24.52 -7.49
CA CYS A 146 10.54 -25.85 -7.02
C CYS A 146 9.34 -26.44 -6.29
N GLU A 147 8.68 -27.40 -6.92
CA GLU A 147 7.68 -28.25 -6.27
C GLU A 147 8.37 -29.52 -5.74
N SER A 148 8.09 -29.85 -4.48
CA SER A 148 8.62 -31.06 -3.84
C SER A 148 7.70 -32.23 -4.14
N ASN A 149 8.26 -33.31 -4.68
CA ASN A 149 7.56 -34.59 -4.88
C ASN A 149 7.95 -35.63 -3.80
N ASP A 150 8.44 -35.19 -2.64
CA ASP A 150 8.86 -36.08 -1.56
C ASP A 150 7.63 -36.76 -0.92
N PRO A 151 7.52 -38.10 -0.92
CA PRO A 151 6.38 -38.80 -0.31
C PRO A 151 6.21 -38.49 1.19
N ASN A 152 7.30 -38.11 1.86
CA ASN A 152 7.31 -37.76 3.27
C ASN A 152 7.39 -36.24 3.52
N PHE A 153 6.95 -35.43 2.54
CA PHE A 153 7.02 -33.96 2.61
C PHE A 153 6.47 -33.42 3.92
N THR A 154 5.24 -33.77 4.28
CA THR A 154 4.55 -33.22 5.46
C THR A 154 5.30 -33.53 6.75
N ALA A 155 5.76 -34.77 6.94
CA ALA A 155 6.46 -35.19 8.15
C ALA A 155 7.81 -34.47 8.29
N LYS A 156 8.62 -34.43 7.22
CA LYS A 156 9.93 -33.75 7.23
C LYS A 156 9.79 -32.23 7.37
N ALA A 157 8.79 -31.63 6.71
CA ALA A 157 8.52 -30.21 6.83
C ALA A 157 8.07 -29.86 8.26
N ALA A 158 7.20 -30.67 8.87
CA ALA A 158 6.75 -30.47 10.25
C ALA A 158 7.89 -30.58 11.26
N ASP A 159 8.82 -31.54 11.07
CA ASP A 159 10.02 -31.68 11.90
C ASP A 159 10.90 -30.43 11.86
N VAL A 160 11.21 -29.93 10.65
CA VAL A 160 12.00 -28.70 10.46
C VAL A 160 11.27 -27.46 11.02
N VAL A 161 9.98 -27.30 10.72
CA VAL A 161 9.19 -26.16 11.21
C VAL A 161 9.04 -26.20 12.74
N GLY A 162 8.90 -27.40 13.32
CA GLY A 162 8.84 -27.59 14.76
C GLY A 162 10.08 -27.04 15.48
N LEU A 163 11.27 -27.30 14.93
CA LEU A 163 12.52 -26.74 15.44
C LEU A 163 12.58 -25.20 15.36
N TYR A 164 11.95 -24.58 14.37
CA TYR A 164 11.89 -23.12 14.25
C TYR A 164 10.90 -22.47 15.21
N VAL A 165 9.75 -23.11 15.44
CA VAL A 165 8.66 -22.56 16.26
C VAL A 165 8.87 -22.85 17.75
N ALA A 166 9.31 -24.06 18.08
CA ALA A 166 9.43 -24.54 19.44
C ALA A 166 10.67 -25.45 19.59
N PRO A 167 11.90 -24.88 19.53
CA PRO A 167 13.12 -25.66 19.68
C PRO A 167 13.22 -26.31 21.08
N PRO A 168 13.83 -27.50 21.20
CA PRO A 168 14.06 -28.13 22.49
C PRO A 168 14.81 -27.24 23.49
N ALA A 169 14.44 -27.33 24.76
CA ALA A 169 14.99 -26.45 25.79
C ALA A 169 16.53 -26.58 25.88
N LYS A 170 17.23 -25.45 25.84
CA LYS A 170 18.70 -25.34 25.90
C LYS A 170 19.47 -25.96 24.72
N ALA A 171 18.77 -26.40 23.67
CA ALA A 171 19.39 -26.88 22.44
C ALA A 171 19.67 -25.73 21.46
N ILE A 172 20.64 -25.95 20.57
CA ILE A 172 20.98 -25.02 19.48
C ILE A 172 20.47 -25.61 18.18
N VAL A 173 19.72 -24.81 17.43
CA VAL A 173 19.25 -25.19 16.07
C VAL A 173 20.15 -24.50 15.05
N LEU A 174 20.76 -25.31 14.18
CA LEU A 174 21.68 -24.87 13.15
C LEU A 174 21.13 -25.25 11.77
N CYS A 175 20.98 -24.27 10.88
CA CYS A 175 20.75 -24.51 9.46
C CYS A 175 22.10 -24.58 8.75
N VAL A 176 22.46 -25.73 8.19
CA VAL A 176 23.77 -25.96 7.59
C VAL A 176 23.63 -26.29 6.12
N ASP A 177 24.49 -25.68 5.31
CA ASP A 177 24.60 -25.97 3.88
C ASP A 177 25.93 -25.42 3.32
N GLU A 178 26.19 -25.72 2.06
CA GLU A 178 27.37 -25.32 1.30
C GLU A 178 27.03 -24.56 0.02
N LYS A 179 27.75 -23.46 -0.19
CA LYS A 179 27.77 -22.76 -1.47
C LYS A 179 29.02 -23.16 -2.25
N PRO A 180 28.92 -24.08 -3.22
CA PRO A 180 30.06 -24.53 -4.02
C PRO A 180 30.51 -23.46 -5.02
N SER A 181 31.73 -23.63 -5.52
CA SER A 181 32.20 -23.00 -6.76
C SER A 181 32.13 -21.48 -6.77
N ILE A 182 32.31 -20.82 -5.62
CA ILE A 182 32.39 -19.36 -5.59
C ILE A 182 33.69 -18.95 -6.28
N GLN A 183 33.56 -18.31 -7.44
CA GLN A 183 34.68 -17.90 -8.29
C GLN A 183 35.20 -16.53 -7.83
N ALA A 184 36.48 -16.47 -7.46
CA ALA A 184 37.16 -15.20 -7.24
C ALA A 184 37.65 -14.64 -8.58
N LEU A 185 37.07 -13.52 -9.02
CA LEU A 185 37.45 -12.80 -10.23
C LEU A 185 38.02 -11.43 -9.89
N GLU A 186 39.13 -11.08 -10.53
CA GLU A 186 39.68 -9.72 -10.55
C GLU A 186 39.32 -9.07 -11.89
N ARG A 187 38.71 -7.89 -11.85
CA ARG A 187 38.36 -7.05 -13.00
C ARG A 187 38.62 -5.59 -12.68
N ALA A 188 39.06 -4.82 -13.66
CA ALA A 188 39.01 -3.36 -13.57
C ALA A 188 37.55 -2.90 -13.58
N GLN A 189 37.17 -2.05 -12.63
CA GLN A 189 35.80 -1.55 -12.46
C GLN A 189 35.81 -0.05 -12.18
N GLY A 190 34.75 0.65 -12.58
CA GLY A 190 34.61 2.08 -12.31
C GLY A 190 33.41 2.72 -13.00
N TYR A 191 33.26 4.03 -12.81
CA TYR A 191 32.26 4.82 -13.53
C TYR A 191 32.82 5.30 -14.86
N LEU A 192 32.13 4.94 -15.94
CA LEU A 192 32.34 5.47 -17.28
C LEU A 192 31.38 6.63 -17.48
N LYS A 193 31.91 7.83 -17.70
CA LYS A 193 31.11 9.00 -18.08
C LYS A 193 31.02 9.06 -19.60
N LEU A 194 29.82 8.88 -20.13
CA LEU A 194 29.55 8.96 -21.56
C LEU A 194 29.53 10.44 -22.02
N PRO A 195 29.80 10.72 -23.32
CA PRO A 195 29.77 12.09 -23.87
C PRO A 195 28.44 12.82 -23.69
N ASN A 196 27.33 12.09 -23.54
CA ASN A 196 26.00 12.65 -23.26
C ASN A 196 25.76 12.98 -21.77
N GLY A 197 26.81 12.94 -20.94
CA GLY A 197 26.75 13.24 -19.51
C GLY A 197 26.30 12.10 -18.61
N ARG A 198 25.87 10.95 -19.16
CA ARG A 198 25.42 9.79 -18.40
C ARG A 198 26.60 9.01 -17.82
N ALA A 199 26.60 8.77 -16.51
CA ALA A 199 27.57 7.90 -15.85
C ALA A 199 27.00 6.47 -15.73
N LEU A 200 27.82 5.47 -16.06
CA LEU A 200 27.49 4.05 -15.94
C LEU A 200 28.61 3.31 -15.22
N THR A 201 28.26 2.41 -14.32
CA THR A 201 29.22 1.44 -13.76
C THR A 201 29.57 0.42 -14.84
N GLY A 202 30.84 0.39 -15.25
CA GLY A 202 31.37 -0.58 -16.22
C GLY A 202 32.36 -1.53 -15.55
N GLN A 203 32.54 -2.70 -16.17
CA GLN A 203 33.62 -3.64 -15.84
C GLN A 203 34.38 -3.96 -17.12
N SER A 204 35.70 -4.10 -17.05
CA SER A 204 36.47 -4.59 -18.19
C SER A 204 36.06 -6.01 -18.56
N HIS A 205 36.07 -6.31 -19.86
CA HIS A 205 35.91 -7.67 -20.36
C HIS A 205 37.07 -8.57 -19.88
N ASP A 206 38.26 -7.99 -19.69
CA ASP A 206 39.44 -8.71 -19.22
C ASP A 206 39.34 -8.99 -17.72
N TYR A 207 39.59 -10.24 -17.34
CA TYR A 207 39.51 -10.70 -15.96
C TYR A 207 40.62 -11.69 -15.63
N LYS A 208 41.07 -11.68 -14.37
CA LYS A 208 42.00 -12.67 -13.82
C LYS A 208 41.23 -13.61 -12.88
N ARG A 209 41.43 -14.93 -13.04
CA ARG A 209 40.82 -15.95 -12.17
C ARG A 209 41.76 -16.27 -11.02
N HIS A 210 41.26 -16.23 -9.79
CA HIS A 210 42.00 -16.60 -8.57
C HIS A 210 41.55 -17.95 -7.99
N GLY A 211 40.95 -18.81 -8.83
CA GLY A 211 40.41 -20.11 -8.44
C GLY A 211 38.97 -20.06 -7.90
N THR A 212 38.50 -21.21 -7.41
CA THR A 212 37.17 -21.39 -6.81
C THR A 212 37.30 -21.90 -5.37
N THR A 213 36.31 -21.61 -4.54
CA THR A 213 36.22 -22.14 -3.17
C THR A 213 34.78 -22.54 -2.85
N THR A 214 34.65 -23.52 -1.95
CA THR A 214 33.38 -23.89 -1.34
C THR A 214 33.29 -23.24 0.03
N LEU A 215 32.16 -22.59 0.30
CA LEU A 215 31.83 -22.02 1.60
C LEU A 215 30.84 -22.94 2.31
N PHE A 216 31.27 -23.57 3.41
CA PHE A 216 30.35 -24.22 4.35
C PHE A 216 29.88 -23.18 5.35
N ALA A 217 28.58 -23.13 5.62
CA ALA A 217 27.99 -22.18 6.55
C ALA A 217 26.93 -22.84 7.43
N ALA A 218 26.89 -22.37 8.67
CA ALA A 218 25.91 -22.73 9.69
C ALA A 218 25.26 -21.45 10.21
N LEU A 219 23.94 -21.34 10.08
CA LEU A 219 23.13 -20.29 10.66
C LEU A 219 22.51 -20.78 11.97
N GLU A 220 22.86 -20.14 13.08
CA GLU A 220 22.19 -20.34 14.36
C GLU A 220 20.83 -19.61 14.36
N VAL A 221 19.75 -20.38 14.36
CA VAL A 221 18.38 -19.86 14.13
C VAL A 221 17.98 -18.81 15.18
N ALA A 222 18.32 -19.03 16.45
CA ALA A 222 17.88 -18.16 17.55
C ALA A 222 18.56 -16.79 17.55
N THR A 223 19.81 -16.71 17.10
CA THR A 223 20.65 -15.50 17.19
C THR A 223 20.86 -14.83 15.83
N GLY A 224 20.67 -15.56 14.73
CA GLY A 224 21.06 -15.16 13.39
C GLY A 224 22.58 -15.20 13.15
N LYS A 225 23.36 -15.78 14.07
CA LYS A 225 24.81 -15.85 13.95
C LYS A 225 25.20 -16.84 12.85
N ILE A 226 26.16 -16.45 12.03
CA ILE A 226 26.77 -17.31 11.01
C ILE A 226 28.13 -17.80 11.50
N ILE A 227 28.35 -19.11 11.39
CA ILE A 227 29.67 -19.74 11.50
C ILE A 227 29.97 -20.31 10.12
N ALA A 228 31.10 -19.97 9.52
CA ALA A 228 31.41 -20.40 8.16
C ALA A 228 32.91 -20.67 7.97
N THR A 229 33.22 -21.66 7.13
CA THR A 229 34.58 -22.07 6.80
C THR A 229 34.74 -22.27 5.31
N HIS A 230 35.89 -21.86 4.78
CA HIS A 230 36.26 -22.09 3.39
C HIS A 230 36.99 -23.42 3.21
N SER A 231 36.59 -24.16 2.19
CA SER A 231 37.33 -25.32 1.71
C SER A 231 37.64 -25.22 0.22
N LYS A 232 38.68 -25.95 -0.22
CA LYS A 232 39.02 -26.15 -1.64
C LYS A 232 38.13 -27.19 -2.30
N ARG A 233 37.53 -28.09 -1.52
CA ARG A 233 36.73 -29.23 -2.01
C ARG A 233 35.44 -29.35 -1.20
N ARG A 234 34.46 -30.04 -1.79
CA ARG A 234 33.15 -30.32 -1.19
C ARG A 234 32.94 -31.83 -1.12
N ARG A 235 33.65 -32.51 -0.23
CA ARG A 235 33.45 -33.94 0.05
C ARG A 235 32.98 -34.09 1.49
N ARG A 236 32.55 -35.31 1.83
CA ARG A 236 32.08 -35.63 3.19
C ARG A 236 33.12 -35.31 4.27
N VAL A 237 34.41 -35.54 3.99
CA VAL A 237 35.49 -35.25 4.95
C VAL A 237 35.48 -33.77 5.33
N GLU A 238 35.44 -32.86 4.35
CA GLU A 238 35.41 -31.43 4.65
C GLU A 238 34.11 -30.95 5.30
N PHE A 239 32.99 -31.63 5.02
CA PHE A 239 31.73 -31.39 5.74
C PHE A 239 31.86 -31.81 7.21
N LEU A 240 32.43 -32.98 7.50
CA LEU A 240 32.62 -33.45 8.88
C LEU A 240 33.64 -32.59 9.65
N ASP A 241 34.73 -32.13 9.00
CA ASP A 241 35.66 -31.18 9.60
C ASP A 241 34.96 -29.86 10.01
N PHE A 242 34.00 -29.42 9.19
CA PHE A 242 33.17 -28.26 9.53
C PHE A 242 32.21 -28.57 10.69
N MET A 243 31.60 -29.76 10.71
CA MET A 243 30.76 -30.20 11.83
C MET A 243 31.54 -30.30 13.14
N ASP A 244 32.79 -30.78 13.13
CA ASP A 244 33.68 -30.81 14.29
C ASP A 244 33.99 -29.40 14.81
N SER A 245 34.09 -28.43 13.91
CA SER A 245 34.25 -27.02 14.29
C SER A 245 32.98 -26.47 14.95
N LEU A 246 31.80 -26.92 14.55
CA LEU A 246 30.52 -26.52 15.16
C LEU A 246 30.33 -27.17 16.54
N THR A 247 30.68 -28.44 16.71
CA THR A 247 30.61 -29.12 18.02
C THR A 247 31.56 -28.47 19.02
N ALA A 248 32.77 -28.08 18.57
CA ALA A 248 33.72 -27.33 19.39
C ALA A 248 33.23 -25.90 19.75
N ALA A 249 32.49 -25.24 18.85
CA ALA A 249 31.94 -23.90 19.09
C ALA A 249 30.78 -23.90 20.12
N PHE A 250 30.11 -25.04 20.31
CA PHE A 250 28.97 -25.20 21.23
C PHE A 250 29.18 -26.39 22.18
N PRO A 251 30.17 -26.31 23.10
CA PRO A 251 30.48 -27.41 23.99
C PRO A 251 29.32 -27.73 24.93
N ASN A 252 29.06 -29.02 25.17
CA ASN A 252 28.03 -29.54 26.09
C ASN A 252 26.59 -29.09 25.76
N ARG A 253 26.29 -28.74 24.50
CA ARG A 253 24.94 -28.41 24.02
C ARG A 253 24.42 -29.50 23.09
N GLN A 254 23.11 -29.72 23.11
CA GLN A 254 22.46 -30.48 22.04
C GLN A 254 22.34 -29.61 20.79
N LEU A 255 22.74 -30.17 19.65
CA LEU A 255 22.72 -29.51 18.34
C LEU A 255 21.70 -30.22 17.46
N HIS A 256 20.68 -29.49 17.02
CA HIS A 256 19.76 -29.93 15.97
C HIS A 256 20.18 -29.27 14.66
N VAL A 257 20.64 -30.06 13.71
CA VAL A 257 21.25 -29.59 12.46
C VAL A 257 20.31 -29.88 11.31
N ILE A 258 19.79 -28.83 10.69
CA ILE A 258 18.91 -28.89 9.53
C ILE A 258 19.77 -28.87 8.27
N LEU A 259 19.60 -29.88 7.42
CA LEU A 259 20.41 -30.16 6.23
C LEU A 259 19.53 -30.44 5.01
N ASP A 260 20.07 -30.20 3.82
CA ASP A 260 19.47 -30.68 2.57
C ASP A 260 19.81 -32.17 2.33
N ASN A 261 19.35 -32.71 1.20
CA ASN A 261 19.52 -34.14 0.86
C ASN A 261 20.80 -34.47 0.09
N LEU A 262 21.80 -33.59 0.11
CA LEU A 262 23.06 -33.78 -0.60
C LEU A 262 23.79 -35.05 -0.14
N ASN A 263 24.55 -35.66 -1.04
CA ASN A 263 25.24 -36.92 -0.79
C ASN A 263 26.33 -36.83 0.31
N THR A 264 26.87 -35.63 0.56
CA THR A 264 27.83 -35.32 1.63
C THR A 264 27.19 -35.40 3.01
N HIS A 265 25.91 -35.04 3.13
CA HIS A 265 25.13 -35.09 4.37
C HIS A 265 24.64 -36.49 4.75
N LYS A 266 24.74 -37.45 3.82
CA LYS A 266 24.30 -38.84 4.00
C LYS A 266 25.46 -39.75 4.36
N LYS A 267 25.14 -40.86 5.04
CA LYS A 267 26.06 -41.91 5.49
C LYS A 267 27.12 -41.39 6.47
N ASN A 268 26.65 -40.73 7.52
CA ASN A 268 27.45 -40.11 8.59
C ASN A 268 27.22 -40.80 9.96
N GLU A 269 26.75 -42.04 9.95
CA GLU A 269 26.28 -42.76 11.14
C GLU A 269 27.40 -42.95 12.18
N ASP A 270 28.62 -43.26 11.73
CA ASP A 270 29.75 -43.47 12.65
C ASP A 270 30.22 -42.16 13.29
N TRP A 271 30.14 -41.03 12.57
CA TRP A 271 30.42 -39.70 13.13
C TRP A 271 29.33 -39.28 14.13
N LEU A 272 28.05 -39.56 13.84
CA LEU A 272 26.94 -39.28 14.76
C LEU A 272 27.01 -40.15 16.03
N LYS A 273 27.47 -41.40 15.94
CA LYS A 273 27.72 -42.25 17.13
C LYS A 273 28.80 -41.65 18.04
N ALA A 274 29.83 -41.03 17.46
CA ALA A 274 30.87 -40.35 18.21
C ALA A 274 30.41 -38.99 18.80
N HIS A 275 29.35 -38.40 18.25
CA HIS A 275 28.78 -37.12 18.65
C HIS A 275 27.30 -37.24 19.07
N PRO A 276 27.00 -37.91 20.20
CA PRO A 276 25.62 -38.21 20.62
C PRO A 276 24.78 -36.97 20.94
N ASN A 277 25.40 -35.80 21.05
CA ASN A 277 24.73 -34.52 21.24
C ASN A 277 24.28 -33.86 19.93
N VAL A 278 24.50 -34.49 18.77
CA VAL A 278 24.15 -33.94 17.45
C VAL A 278 23.05 -34.77 16.80
N GLN A 279 22.00 -34.11 16.34
CA GLN A 279 20.89 -34.72 15.61
C GLN A 279 20.70 -34.05 14.26
N PHE A 280 20.62 -34.84 13.19
CA PHE A 280 20.39 -34.35 11.82
C PHE A 280 18.90 -34.41 11.46
N HIS A 281 18.42 -33.32 10.87
CA HIS A 281 17.06 -33.14 10.37
C HIS A 281 17.13 -32.78 8.89
N PHE A 282 16.52 -33.59 8.03
CA PHE A 282 16.62 -33.41 6.59
C PHE A 282 15.39 -32.68 6.04
N THR A 283 15.59 -31.65 5.23
CA THR A 283 14.49 -31.02 4.48
C THR A 283 13.83 -32.04 3.54
N PRO A 284 12.58 -31.84 3.11
CA PRO A 284 12.03 -32.56 1.97
C PRO A 284 12.90 -32.40 0.72
N THR A 285 12.86 -33.41 -0.16
CA THR A 285 13.56 -33.38 -1.45
C THR A 285 13.02 -32.22 -2.30
N SER A 286 13.90 -31.46 -2.97
CA SER A 286 13.54 -30.25 -3.72
C SER A 286 12.89 -29.13 -2.88
N ALA A 287 13.13 -29.12 -1.56
CA ALA A 287 12.65 -28.09 -0.64
C ALA A 287 13.77 -27.39 0.14
N SER A 288 14.90 -27.08 -0.54
CA SER A 288 16.02 -26.36 0.09
C SER A 288 15.60 -24.97 0.62
N TRP A 289 14.52 -24.40 0.08
CA TRP A 289 13.90 -23.17 0.58
C TRP A 289 13.40 -23.25 2.04
N LEU A 290 13.28 -24.44 2.64
CA LEU A 290 13.04 -24.60 4.08
C LEU A 290 14.30 -24.45 4.95
N ASN A 291 15.49 -24.54 4.36
CA ASN A 291 16.76 -24.39 5.07
C ASN A 291 17.13 -22.90 5.13
N GLN A 292 17.04 -22.26 6.30
CA GLN A 292 17.18 -20.80 6.41
C GLN A 292 18.56 -20.27 6.01
N VAL A 293 19.60 -21.11 6.01
CA VAL A 293 20.94 -20.71 5.53
C VAL A 293 20.94 -20.33 4.04
N GLU A 294 20.01 -20.85 3.24
CA GLU A 294 19.85 -20.49 1.82
C GLU A 294 19.38 -19.04 1.63
N VAL A 295 18.62 -18.51 2.60
CA VAL A 295 18.27 -17.08 2.66
C VAL A 295 19.54 -16.24 2.87
N TRP A 296 20.41 -16.68 3.78
CA TRP A 296 21.67 -16.01 4.01
C TRP A 296 22.60 -16.09 2.79
N PHE A 297 22.68 -17.24 2.10
CA PHE A 297 23.44 -17.33 0.85
C PHE A 297 22.90 -16.41 -0.25
N SER A 298 21.58 -16.18 -0.29
CA SER A 298 20.97 -15.20 -1.20
C SER A 298 21.39 -13.77 -0.86
N ILE A 299 21.42 -13.41 0.43
CA ILE A 299 21.90 -12.10 0.91
C ILE A 299 23.40 -11.94 0.60
N LEU A 300 24.22 -12.95 0.89
CA LEU A 300 25.65 -12.96 0.59
C LEU A 300 25.89 -12.77 -0.91
N GLN A 301 25.13 -13.48 -1.75
CA GLN A 301 25.21 -13.37 -3.21
C GLN A 301 24.89 -11.96 -3.67
N GLY A 302 23.77 -11.38 -3.21
CA GLY A 302 23.32 -10.05 -3.62
C GLY A 302 24.22 -8.91 -3.13
N GLN A 303 24.62 -8.94 -1.86
CA GLN A 303 25.33 -7.82 -1.23
C GLN A 303 26.84 -7.88 -1.36
N SER A 304 27.43 -9.08 -1.41
CA SER A 304 28.88 -9.25 -1.25
C SER A 304 29.56 -9.95 -2.44
N LEU A 305 28.85 -10.76 -3.22
CA LEU A 305 29.45 -11.50 -4.34
C LEU A 305 29.08 -10.96 -5.72
N SER A 306 27.94 -10.28 -5.86
CA SER A 306 27.48 -9.79 -7.17
C SER A 306 28.23 -8.53 -7.59
N GLY A 307 29.00 -8.64 -8.67
CA GLY A 307 29.68 -7.50 -9.30
C GLY A 307 30.99 -7.06 -8.65
N ILE A 308 31.50 -7.76 -7.62
CA ILE A 308 32.75 -7.39 -6.94
C ILE A 308 34.00 -7.91 -7.67
N SER A 309 35.14 -7.24 -7.47
CA SER A 309 36.46 -7.62 -8.00
C SER A 309 37.42 -7.90 -6.84
N PHE A 310 38.14 -9.03 -6.88
CA PHE A 310 39.10 -9.43 -5.85
C PHE A 310 40.52 -9.45 -6.40
N THR A 311 41.43 -8.70 -5.79
CA THR A 311 42.85 -8.65 -6.17
C THR A 311 43.69 -9.81 -5.60
N ALA A 312 43.15 -10.57 -4.64
CA ALA A 312 43.79 -11.76 -4.05
C ALA A 312 42.78 -12.73 -3.41
N SER A 313 43.13 -14.01 -3.33
CA SER A 313 42.30 -15.06 -2.69
C SER A 313 42.20 -14.95 -1.16
N SER A 314 43.11 -14.22 -0.52
CA SER A 314 43.06 -13.87 0.91
C SER A 314 42.02 -12.78 1.20
N SER A 315 41.95 -11.74 0.36
CA SER A 315 40.93 -10.68 0.44
C SER A 315 39.51 -11.23 0.32
N PHE A 316 39.34 -12.28 -0.50
CA PHE A 316 38.08 -13.00 -0.65
C PHE A 316 37.58 -13.61 0.66
N ARG A 317 38.44 -14.32 1.42
CA ARG A 317 38.06 -14.98 2.69
C ARG A 317 37.58 -13.99 3.74
N ASN A 318 38.18 -12.81 3.82
CA ASN A 318 37.79 -11.76 4.78
C ASN A 318 36.44 -11.11 4.44
N THR A 319 36.01 -11.10 3.17
CA THR A 319 34.68 -10.61 2.76
C THR A 319 33.57 -11.65 2.89
N SER A 320 33.87 -12.95 2.78
CA SER A 320 32.89 -14.04 2.84
C SER A 320 32.77 -14.69 4.22
N THR A 321 33.72 -14.45 5.12
CA THR A 321 33.58 -14.72 6.56
C THR A 321 33.49 -13.38 7.29
N PRO A 322 32.29 -12.89 7.65
CA PRO A 322 32.21 -11.72 8.49
C PRO A 322 32.85 -12.08 9.84
N THR A 323 34.04 -11.56 10.11
CA THR A 323 34.53 -11.44 11.48
C THR A 323 33.43 -10.69 12.25
N SER A 324 33.11 -11.19 13.45
CA SER A 324 31.93 -10.90 14.29
C SER A 324 31.66 -9.43 14.68
N THR A 325 31.90 -8.43 13.84
CA THR A 325 31.89 -7.00 14.22
C THR A 325 31.04 -6.06 13.36
N ARG A 326 30.23 -6.55 12.41
CA ARG A 326 29.01 -5.83 12.00
C ARG A 326 27.79 -6.46 12.63
N THR A 327 27.82 -6.50 13.97
CA THR A 327 26.60 -6.54 14.76
C THR A 327 25.68 -5.43 14.29
N THR A 328 24.49 -5.81 13.85
CA THR A 328 23.27 -5.08 14.15
C THR A 328 23.32 -4.72 15.64
N THR A 329 23.66 -3.48 15.96
CA THR A 329 23.69 -3.01 17.34
C THR A 329 22.27 -3.01 17.90
N LYS A 330 21.86 -4.12 18.50
CA LYS A 330 20.95 -4.09 19.65
C LYS A 330 21.78 -3.57 20.83
N PRO A 331 21.40 -2.46 21.48
CA PRO A 331 22.05 -2.04 22.71
C PRO A 331 21.75 -3.07 23.81
N SER A 332 22.79 -3.64 24.43
CA SER A 332 22.67 -4.43 25.65
C SER A 332 22.83 -3.53 26.90
N PRO A 333 22.33 -3.97 28.07
CA PRO A 333 22.06 -3.12 29.22
C PRO A 333 23.29 -3.04 30.13
N SER A 334 23.82 -1.85 30.39
CA SER A 334 24.78 -1.67 31.48
C SER A 334 24.61 -0.36 32.26
N SER A 335 24.74 -0.53 33.58
CA SER A 335 24.73 0.42 34.68
C SER A 335 23.37 1.01 35.09
N GLY A 336 22.99 0.69 36.33
CA GLY A 336 21.76 1.12 37.00
C GLY A 336 21.62 2.65 37.15
N PRO A 337 20.44 3.11 37.58
CA PRO A 337 20.06 4.51 37.47
C PRO A 337 20.86 5.37 38.45
N ARG A 338 21.67 6.31 37.93
CA ARG A 338 21.94 7.54 38.67
C ARG A 338 20.60 8.29 38.77
N LYS A 339 20.09 8.40 40.00
CA LYS A 339 18.92 9.24 40.34
C LYS A 339 19.16 10.66 39.82
N ARG A 340 18.53 11.02 38.69
CA ARG A 340 18.28 12.41 38.33
C ARG A 340 16.90 12.77 38.89
N SER A 341 16.88 13.77 39.75
CA SER A 341 15.67 14.39 40.29
C SER A 341 14.74 14.79 39.14
N VAL A 342 13.54 14.22 39.13
CA VAL A 342 12.47 14.60 38.21
C VAL A 342 11.78 15.81 38.82
N THR A 343 12.05 16.99 38.26
CA THR A 343 11.22 18.17 38.50
C THR A 343 9.88 17.95 37.77
N PRO A 344 8.71 18.21 38.39
CA PRO A 344 7.43 18.02 37.73
C PRO A 344 7.30 19.03 36.58
N LEU A 345 7.28 18.55 35.33
CA LEU A 345 6.93 19.37 34.18
C LEU A 345 5.42 19.63 34.20
N GLN A 346 5.03 20.92 34.25
CA GLN A 346 3.68 21.38 33.90
C GLN A 346 3.32 20.85 32.50
N ARG A 347 2.15 20.22 32.40
CA ARG A 347 1.65 19.57 31.19
C ARG A 347 0.98 20.61 30.28
N PRO A 348 1.36 20.74 29.00
CA PRO A 348 0.57 21.52 28.04
C PRO A 348 -0.78 20.81 27.78
N PRO A 349 -1.87 21.55 27.51
CA PRO A 349 -3.15 20.95 27.14
C PRO A 349 -3.05 20.37 25.74
N TYR A 350 -3.14 19.05 25.61
CA TYR A 350 -3.30 18.39 24.31
C TYR A 350 -4.79 18.43 23.93
N HIS A 351 -5.12 18.85 22.72
CA HIS A 351 -6.51 18.98 22.29
C HIS A 351 -7.09 17.68 21.70
N SER A 352 -6.26 16.79 21.13
CA SER A 352 -6.75 15.50 20.58
C SER A 352 -5.71 14.38 20.52
N ALA A 353 -6.19 13.13 20.56
CA ALA A 353 -5.41 11.91 20.36
C ALA A 353 -6.12 10.94 19.39
N LEU A 354 -5.38 10.44 18.40
CA LEU A 354 -5.79 9.37 17.49
C LEU A 354 -5.19 8.04 17.97
N ILE A 355 -6.01 7.01 18.21
CA ILE A 355 -5.59 5.73 18.82
C ILE A 355 -6.02 4.53 17.97
N PRO A 356 -5.25 4.16 16.94
CA PRO A 356 -5.34 2.84 16.31
C PRO A 356 -4.77 1.72 17.20
N GLY A 357 -5.40 0.55 17.19
CA GLY A 357 -4.81 -0.64 17.80
C GLY A 357 -5.50 -1.94 17.47
N THR A 358 -4.92 -3.07 17.86
CA THR A 358 -5.57 -4.37 17.65
C THR A 358 -6.77 -4.56 18.57
N ARG A 359 -7.77 -5.33 18.09
CA ARG A 359 -9.03 -5.59 18.81
C ARG A 359 -8.79 -6.02 20.27
N SER A 360 -7.90 -6.98 20.51
CA SER A 360 -7.63 -7.52 21.85
C SER A 360 -7.14 -6.47 22.85
N LEU A 361 -6.34 -5.50 22.38
CA LEU A 361 -5.81 -4.43 23.21
C LEU A 361 -6.79 -3.27 23.39
N VAL A 362 -7.61 -2.99 22.38
CA VAL A 362 -8.67 -1.97 22.44
C VAL A 362 -9.83 -2.42 23.35
N GLN A 363 -10.19 -3.70 23.27
CA GLN A 363 -11.24 -4.32 24.10
C GLN A 363 -10.83 -4.43 25.58
N ALA A 364 -9.53 -4.55 25.86
CA ALA A 364 -9.00 -4.51 27.21
C ALA A 364 -9.14 -3.08 27.78
N GLY A 365 -10.36 -2.70 28.18
CA GLY A 365 -10.76 -1.34 28.58
C GLY A 365 -9.87 -0.66 29.63
N SER A 366 -9.01 -1.41 30.32
CA SER A 366 -7.92 -0.87 31.13
C SER A 366 -6.97 0.05 30.34
N LEU A 367 -6.60 -0.29 29.11
CA LEU A 367 -5.64 0.50 28.33
C LEU A 367 -6.24 1.82 27.82
N VAL A 368 -7.48 1.79 27.35
CA VAL A 368 -8.19 3.02 26.91
C VAL A 368 -8.45 3.93 28.12
N GLY A 369 -8.80 3.35 29.28
CA GLY A 369 -8.91 4.07 30.55
C GLY A 369 -7.57 4.70 30.97
N GLU A 370 -6.47 3.94 30.95
CA GLU A 370 -5.12 4.42 31.25
C GLU A 370 -4.69 5.58 30.33
N LEU A 371 -4.98 5.48 29.03
CA LEU A 371 -4.70 6.55 28.07
C LEU A 371 -5.50 7.81 28.37
N ARG A 372 -6.79 7.66 28.69
CA ARG A 372 -7.65 8.78 29.07
C ARG A 372 -7.17 9.45 30.37
N ASP A 373 -6.75 8.66 31.34
CA ASP A 373 -6.19 9.17 32.59
C ASP A 373 -4.82 9.83 32.41
N HIS A 374 -4.01 9.32 31.48
CA HIS A 374 -2.70 9.89 31.19
C HIS A 374 -2.83 11.23 30.44
N PHE A 375 -3.76 11.31 29.50
CA PHE A 375 -4.03 12.47 28.63
C PHE A 375 -5.34 13.18 29.00
N LYS A 376 -5.54 13.45 30.29
CA LYS A 376 -6.72 14.20 30.77
C LYS A 376 -6.88 15.52 30.02
N GLY A 377 -8.07 15.72 29.45
CA GLY A 377 -8.43 16.91 28.67
C GLY A 377 -8.24 16.77 27.15
N ALA A 378 -7.57 15.71 26.68
CA ALA A 378 -7.51 15.41 25.25
C ALA A 378 -8.74 14.62 24.80
N ALA A 379 -9.39 15.07 23.73
CA ALA A 379 -10.44 14.28 23.09
C ALA A 379 -9.83 13.07 22.35
N MET A 380 -10.53 11.94 22.37
CA MET A 380 -10.02 10.67 21.85
C MET A 380 -10.86 10.16 20.68
N LEU A 381 -10.19 9.80 19.59
CA LEU A 381 -10.77 9.10 18.45
C LEU A 381 -9.87 7.90 18.14
N GLY A 382 -10.45 6.73 17.89
CA GLY A 382 -9.65 5.53 17.65
C GLY A 382 -10.46 4.38 17.12
N CYS A 383 -9.80 3.30 16.73
CA CYS A 383 -10.48 2.10 16.25
C CYS A 383 -9.61 0.85 16.35
N SER A 384 -10.25 -0.32 16.25
CA SER A 384 -9.55 -1.56 16.00
C SER A 384 -8.99 -1.58 14.57
N THR A 385 -7.84 -2.23 14.38
CA THR A 385 -7.13 -2.23 13.10
C THR A 385 -6.61 -3.61 12.70
N SER A 386 -6.07 -3.70 11.48
CA SER A 386 -5.36 -4.87 10.94
C SER A 386 -3.83 -4.65 10.83
N GLY A 387 -3.30 -3.74 11.65
CA GLY A 387 -1.89 -3.39 11.75
C GLY A 387 -1.70 -1.88 11.94
N GLU A 388 -0.78 -1.49 12.81
CA GLU A 388 -0.51 -0.09 13.13
C GLU A 388 0.70 0.42 12.35
N ILE A 389 0.59 1.63 11.80
CA ILE A 389 1.69 2.31 11.11
C ILE A 389 2.28 3.36 12.05
N LEU A 390 3.59 3.29 12.28
CA LEU A 390 4.34 4.26 13.06
C LEU A 390 5.65 4.61 12.35
N GLY A 391 5.77 5.83 11.86
CA GLY A 391 6.99 6.25 11.19
C GLY A 391 7.19 5.47 9.89
N ASP A 392 8.22 4.64 9.86
CA ASP A 392 8.59 3.73 8.77
C ASP A 392 8.24 2.27 9.05
N VAL A 393 7.76 1.95 10.26
CA VAL A 393 7.48 0.57 10.67
C VAL A 393 5.98 0.27 10.69
N VAL A 394 5.68 -1.00 10.41
CA VAL A 394 4.34 -1.58 10.59
C VAL A 394 4.39 -2.61 11.71
N VAL A 395 3.50 -2.45 12.69
CA VAL A 395 3.47 -3.27 13.90
C VAL A 395 2.11 -3.96 14.00
N ASP A 396 2.11 -5.17 14.52
CA ASP A 396 0.91 -5.93 14.86
C ASP A 396 0.82 -6.15 16.37
N ASP A 397 -0.38 -6.49 16.83
CA ASP A 397 -0.68 -6.74 18.24
C ASP A 397 -0.23 -5.59 19.15
N SER A 398 -0.52 -4.37 18.68
CA SER A 398 -0.09 -3.14 19.34
C SER A 398 -1.20 -2.09 19.40
N VAL A 399 -0.96 -1.02 20.14
CA VAL A 399 -1.72 0.23 20.06
C VAL A 399 -0.73 1.33 19.73
N SER A 400 -1.02 2.11 18.70
CA SER A 400 -0.30 3.33 18.35
C SER A 400 -1.19 4.52 18.69
N ALA A 401 -0.61 5.56 19.30
CA ALA A 401 -1.32 6.76 19.71
C ALA A 401 -0.60 8.00 19.19
N THR A 402 -1.28 8.80 18.38
CA THR A 402 -0.78 10.06 17.82
C THR A 402 -1.49 11.23 18.47
N LEU A 403 -0.73 12.06 19.19
CA LEU A 403 -1.23 13.27 19.83
C LEU A 403 -0.99 14.48 18.93
N VAL A 404 -2.07 15.21 18.66
CA VAL A 404 -2.06 16.39 17.80
C VAL A 404 -2.57 17.58 18.60
N ASP A 405 -1.75 18.61 18.64
CA ASP A 405 -2.09 19.91 19.20
C ASP A 405 -2.27 20.92 18.07
N PHE A 406 -3.43 21.58 18.06
CA PHE A 406 -3.79 22.54 17.03
C PHE A 406 -3.76 23.95 17.62
N GLU A 407 -2.97 24.84 17.02
CA GLU A 407 -2.85 26.22 17.51
C GLU A 407 -4.09 27.08 17.15
N HIS A 408 -4.67 26.84 15.97
CA HIS A 408 -5.79 27.65 15.44
C HIS A 408 -6.99 26.81 15.00
N THR A 409 -6.88 25.49 15.02
CA THR A 409 -7.96 24.59 14.59
C THR A 409 -8.78 24.15 15.78
N ARG A 410 -10.07 24.48 15.77
CA ARG A 410 -11.04 23.95 16.73
C ARG A 410 -11.43 22.53 16.31
N LEU A 411 -11.77 21.68 17.28
CA LEU A 411 -12.27 20.32 17.05
C LEU A 411 -13.69 20.16 17.63
N ARG A 412 -14.52 19.35 16.96
CA ARG A 412 -15.82 18.88 17.48
C ARG A 412 -15.95 17.41 17.15
N PHE A 413 -16.45 16.62 18.10
CA PHE A 413 -16.64 15.19 17.93
C PHE A 413 -18.13 14.86 17.84
N ALA A 414 -18.45 13.88 17.01
CA ALA A 414 -19.77 13.30 16.89
C ALA A 414 -19.61 11.78 16.88
N SER A 415 -20.53 11.07 17.53
CA SER A 415 -20.56 9.61 17.46
C SER A 415 -21.98 9.08 17.51
N ALA A 416 -22.19 7.94 16.87
CA ALA A 416 -23.48 7.27 16.80
C ALA A 416 -23.28 5.74 16.86
N THR A 417 -24.29 5.04 17.33
CA THR A 417 -24.36 3.57 17.30
C THR A 417 -25.09 3.12 16.04
N ILE A 418 -24.65 2.03 15.42
CA ILE A 418 -25.20 1.49 14.18
C ILE A 418 -25.47 -0.01 14.33
N GLY A 419 -26.75 -0.39 14.36
CA GLY A 419 -27.14 -1.79 14.48
C GLY A 419 -27.23 -2.55 13.14
N ASP A 420 -27.43 -1.83 12.04
CA ASP A 420 -27.64 -2.43 10.71
C ASP A 420 -27.02 -1.55 9.61
N ALA A 421 -26.47 -2.19 8.58
CA ALA A 421 -25.88 -1.55 7.41
C ALA A 421 -26.87 -0.63 6.69
N LYS A 422 -28.17 -0.93 6.71
CA LYS A 422 -29.22 -0.07 6.13
C LYS A 422 -29.34 1.29 6.82
N ALA A 423 -28.90 1.41 8.07
CA ALA A 423 -28.91 2.67 8.81
C ALA A 423 -27.73 3.61 8.45
N SER A 424 -26.74 3.13 7.69
CA SER A 424 -25.48 3.84 7.42
C SER A 424 -25.68 5.25 6.85
N TYR A 425 -26.64 5.43 5.94
CA TYR A 425 -26.92 6.75 5.35
C TYR A 425 -27.44 7.74 6.40
N ASN A 426 -28.40 7.31 7.23
CA ASN A 426 -28.99 8.16 8.26
C ASN A 426 -27.97 8.50 9.34
N VAL A 427 -27.16 7.52 9.77
CA VAL A 427 -26.05 7.74 10.71
C VAL A 427 -25.05 8.75 10.15
N GLY A 428 -24.64 8.60 8.88
CA GLY A 428 -23.74 9.56 8.23
C GLY A 428 -24.33 10.98 8.20
N LYS A 429 -25.62 11.10 7.88
CA LYS A 429 -26.33 12.38 7.85
C LYS A 429 -26.42 13.02 9.24
N GLU A 430 -26.73 12.23 10.27
CA GLU A 430 -26.79 12.68 11.66
C GLU A 430 -25.45 13.21 12.14
N LEU A 431 -24.36 12.47 11.92
CA LEU A 431 -23.01 12.88 12.28
C LEU A 431 -22.62 14.18 11.57
N ALA A 432 -22.92 14.29 10.27
CA ALA A 432 -22.65 15.50 9.52
C ALA A 432 -23.42 16.70 10.06
N GLN A 433 -24.69 16.54 10.43
CA GLN A 433 -25.49 17.61 11.03
C GLN A 433 -24.94 18.09 12.39
N GLN A 434 -24.45 17.18 13.23
CA GLN A 434 -23.81 17.55 14.51
C GLN A 434 -22.50 18.33 14.31
N LEU A 435 -21.79 18.05 13.22
CA LEU A 435 -20.52 18.69 12.89
C LEU A 435 -20.68 19.96 12.05
N ASN A 436 -21.80 20.13 11.33
CA ASN A 436 -21.93 21.19 10.35
C ASN A 436 -21.92 22.59 11.00
N ASP A 437 -21.01 23.44 10.54
CA ASP A 437 -20.78 24.81 11.00
C ASP A 437 -20.12 25.58 9.85
N ALA A 438 -20.28 26.90 9.81
CA ALA A 438 -19.70 27.75 8.76
C ALA A 438 -18.16 27.66 8.67
N SER A 439 -17.50 27.33 9.77
CA SER A 439 -16.04 27.22 9.87
C SER A 439 -15.49 25.82 9.59
N LEU A 440 -16.34 24.82 9.32
CA LEU A 440 -15.93 23.43 9.09
C LEU A 440 -15.10 23.34 7.80
N ARG A 441 -13.94 22.66 7.87
CA ARG A 441 -13.06 22.45 6.71
C ARG A 441 -12.84 20.98 6.38
N HIS A 442 -12.82 20.13 7.41
CA HIS A 442 -12.59 18.70 7.22
C HIS A 442 -13.35 17.85 8.24
N VAL A 443 -13.76 16.66 7.84
CA VAL A 443 -14.28 15.61 8.71
C VAL A 443 -13.41 14.37 8.56
N PHE A 444 -12.84 13.91 9.68
CA PHE A 444 -12.16 12.61 9.74
C PHE A 444 -13.06 11.59 10.47
N VAL A 445 -13.38 10.47 9.83
CA VAL A 445 -14.34 9.48 10.33
C VAL A 445 -13.70 8.10 10.54
N LEU A 446 -14.02 7.46 11.67
CA LEU A 446 -13.75 6.06 11.94
C LEU A 446 -15.07 5.34 12.13
N SER A 447 -15.26 4.23 11.43
CA SER A 447 -16.52 3.49 11.41
C SER A 447 -16.29 2.02 11.68
N ASP A 448 -17.27 1.35 12.28
CA ASP A 448 -17.37 -0.11 12.30
C ASP A 448 -17.20 -0.65 10.87
N GLY A 449 -16.45 -1.75 10.73
CA GLY A 449 -16.04 -2.28 9.43
C GLY A 449 -16.86 -3.47 8.93
N LEU A 450 -17.85 -3.93 9.71
CA LEU A 450 -18.61 -5.15 9.43
C LEU A 450 -20.10 -4.89 9.26
N HIS A 451 -20.66 -3.97 10.03
CA HIS A 451 -22.09 -3.66 10.08
C HIS A 451 -22.45 -2.36 9.36
N VAL A 452 -21.50 -1.77 8.62
CA VAL A 452 -21.67 -0.50 7.92
C VAL A 452 -21.55 -0.70 6.42
N ASN A 453 -22.50 -0.13 5.68
CA ASN A 453 -22.33 0.10 4.25
C ASN A 453 -21.55 1.40 4.07
N GLY A 454 -20.25 1.29 3.74
CA GLY A 454 -19.38 2.46 3.63
C GLY A 454 -19.81 3.43 2.52
N SER A 455 -20.48 2.95 1.47
CA SER A 455 -21.01 3.82 0.40
C SER A 455 -22.15 4.70 0.91
N ASP A 456 -23.08 4.12 1.67
CA ASP A 456 -24.19 4.84 2.28
C ASP A 456 -23.70 5.83 3.35
N LEU A 457 -22.75 5.41 4.20
CA LEU A 457 -22.16 6.29 5.20
C LEU A 457 -21.51 7.52 4.56
N ALA A 458 -20.72 7.31 3.49
CA ALA A 458 -20.08 8.40 2.77
C ALA A 458 -21.10 9.38 2.16
N ARG A 459 -22.17 8.86 1.53
CA ARG A 459 -23.27 9.68 0.99
C ARG A 459 -24.01 10.43 2.07
N GLY A 460 -24.28 9.79 3.20
CA GLY A 460 -24.94 10.40 4.36
C GLY A 460 -24.13 11.60 4.87
N LEU A 461 -22.83 11.39 5.12
CA LEU A 461 -21.91 12.43 5.57
C LEU A 461 -21.87 13.60 4.57
N ALA A 462 -21.66 13.30 3.28
CA ALA A 462 -21.58 14.30 2.23
C ALA A 462 -22.88 15.12 2.10
N SER A 463 -24.04 14.50 2.34
CA SER A 463 -25.34 15.18 2.26
C SER A 463 -25.60 16.18 3.40
N GLY A 464 -24.90 16.04 4.53
CA GLY A 464 -25.13 16.86 5.72
C GLY A 464 -24.10 17.97 5.94
N VAL A 465 -22.95 17.95 5.25
CA VAL A 465 -21.91 18.98 5.35
C VAL A 465 -22.04 20.04 4.24
N SER A 466 -21.55 21.26 4.50
CA SER A 466 -21.50 22.32 3.48
C SER A 466 -20.55 22.00 2.31
N GLU A 467 -20.83 22.59 1.14
CA GLU A 467 -19.99 22.47 -0.05
C GLU A 467 -18.55 22.91 0.24
N GLY A 468 -17.57 22.10 -0.20
CA GLY A 468 -16.15 22.35 0.03
C GLY A 468 -15.56 21.76 1.30
N VAL A 469 -16.39 21.18 2.19
CA VAL A 469 -15.90 20.37 3.32
C VAL A 469 -15.41 19.03 2.79
N SER A 470 -14.18 18.67 3.11
CA SER A 470 -13.61 17.37 2.73
C SER A 470 -13.90 16.32 3.81
N ILE A 471 -14.15 15.08 3.40
CA ILE A 471 -14.40 13.95 4.31
C ILE A 471 -13.37 12.88 4.02
N THR A 472 -12.67 12.40 5.03
CA THR A 472 -11.78 11.23 4.92
C THR A 472 -11.89 10.31 6.12
N GLY A 473 -11.36 9.09 6.04
CA GLY A 473 -11.46 8.15 7.16
C GLY A 473 -11.23 6.69 6.82
N GLY A 474 -11.55 5.83 7.77
CA GLY A 474 -11.37 4.38 7.63
C GLY A 474 -12.45 3.55 8.31
N LEU A 475 -12.69 2.37 7.74
CA LEU A 475 -13.44 1.29 8.38
C LEU A 475 -12.48 0.47 9.25
N SER A 476 -12.82 0.31 10.52
CA SER A 476 -12.06 -0.47 11.50
C SER A 476 -11.90 -1.93 11.05
N GLY A 477 -10.82 -2.58 11.45
CA GLY A 477 -10.53 -3.98 11.14
C GLY A 477 -10.15 -4.78 12.38
N ASP A 478 -10.06 -6.11 12.24
CA ASP A 478 -9.60 -7.02 13.28
C ASP A 478 -8.64 -8.08 12.71
N GLY A 479 -7.71 -7.65 11.85
CA GLY A 479 -6.81 -8.54 11.11
C GLY A 479 -7.52 -9.11 9.90
N THR A 480 -7.50 -10.43 9.72
CA THR A 480 -8.21 -11.15 8.64
C THR A 480 -9.42 -11.93 9.13
N ASN A 481 -9.89 -11.62 10.35
CA ASN A 481 -10.88 -12.42 11.06
C ASN A 481 -12.31 -12.05 10.66
N PHE A 482 -12.58 -10.78 10.36
CA PHE A 482 -13.91 -10.26 10.03
C PHE A 482 -14.96 -10.62 11.10
N ALA A 483 -14.57 -10.64 12.37
CA ALA A 483 -15.41 -11.13 13.46
C ALA A 483 -16.07 -10.00 14.25
N GLU A 484 -15.29 -9.03 14.72
CA GLU A 484 -15.82 -7.89 15.47
C GLU A 484 -14.84 -6.72 15.41
N THR A 485 -15.37 -5.52 15.17
CA THR A 485 -14.56 -4.30 15.12
C THR A 485 -14.99 -3.29 16.18
N TRP A 486 -14.07 -2.43 16.61
CA TRP A 486 -14.31 -1.47 17.69
C TRP A 486 -14.00 -0.05 17.23
N VAL A 487 -14.82 0.91 17.66
CA VAL A 487 -14.56 2.34 17.47
C VAL A 487 -14.55 3.03 18.84
N ILE A 488 -13.56 3.89 19.03
CA ILE A 488 -13.36 4.73 20.20
C ILE A 488 -13.77 6.15 19.82
N ALA A 489 -14.68 6.71 20.60
CA ALA A 489 -15.05 8.12 20.53
C ALA A 489 -15.03 8.72 21.94
N ASP A 490 -15.08 10.04 22.02
CA ASP A 490 -15.29 10.70 23.30
C ASP A 490 -16.59 10.16 23.94
N GLY A 491 -16.50 9.66 25.17
CA GLY A 491 -17.59 8.93 25.84
C GLY A 491 -17.51 7.39 25.84
N GLY A 492 -16.58 6.74 25.10
CA GLY A 492 -16.32 5.30 25.28
C GLY A 492 -15.83 4.56 24.02
N ALA A 493 -15.57 3.27 24.18
CA ALA A 493 -15.17 2.35 23.12
C ALA A 493 -16.18 1.20 23.01
N GLY A 494 -16.50 0.75 21.81
CA GLY A 494 -17.38 -0.41 21.61
C GLY A 494 -17.59 -0.79 20.14
N PRO A 495 -18.20 -1.96 19.90
CA PRO A 495 -18.58 -2.41 18.56
C PRO A 495 -19.77 -1.62 18.01
N GLN A 496 -20.05 -1.73 16.71
CA GLN A 496 -21.25 -1.15 16.10
C GLN A 496 -21.35 0.37 16.31
N ARG A 497 -20.22 1.06 16.15
CA ARG A 497 -20.13 2.52 16.36
C ARG A 497 -19.48 3.21 15.18
N VAL A 498 -19.89 4.45 14.95
CA VAL A 498 -19.27 5.38 14.02
C VAL A 498 -18.93 6.65 14.78
N ALA A 499 -17.72 7.17 14.56
CA ALA A 499 -17.21 8.36 15.22
C ALA A 499 -16.54 9.27 14.21
N ALA A 500 -16.79 10.57 14.31
CA ALA A 500 -16.23 11.57 13.42
C ALA A 500 -15.71 12.77 14.21
N VAL A 501 -14.63 13.37 13.72
CA VAL A 501 -14.10 14.63 14.21
C VAL A 501 -14.17 15.67 13.09
N GLY A 502 -14.84 16.79 13.37
CA GLY A 502 -14.81 17.99 12.55
C GLY A 502 -13.61 18.85 12.91
N LEU A 503 -12.87 19.33 11.91
CA LEU A 503 -11.77 20.28 12.04
C LEU A 503 -12.18 21.61 11.41
N TYR A 504 -12.05 22.68 12.20
CA TYR A 504 -12.58 24.00 11.87
C TYR A 504 -11.47 25.06 11.82
N GLY A 505 -11.57 26.01 10.89
CA GLY A 505 -10.67 27.16 10.78
C GLY A 505 -9.92 27.26 9.45
N ASP A 506 -9.68 28.49 8.99
CA ASP A 506 -9.24 28.80 7.63
C ASP A 506 -7.75 28.54 7.36
N ASP A 507 -6.96 28.47 8.44
CA ASP A 507 -5.53 28.15 8.41
C ASP A 507 -5.29 26.66 8.14
N LEU A 508 -6.30 25.81 8.34
CA LEU A 508 -6.19 24.39 8.08
C LEU A 508 -6.10 24.13 6.57
N ARG A 509 -5.04 23.44 6.16
CA ARG A 509 -4.92 22.87 4.81
C ARG A 509 -4.91 21.36 4.95
N ILE A 510 -5.74 20.69 4.16
CA ILE A 510 -5.81 19.23 4.09
C ILE A 510 -5.52 18.78 2.66
N GLY A 511 -4.48 17.96 2.51
CA GLY A 511 -4.22 17.18 1.30
C GLY A 511 -4.69 15.75 1.50
N TYR A 512 -5.32 15.17 0.47
CA TYR A 512 -5.71 13.76 0.44
C TYR A 512 -5.51 13.17 -0.95
N GLY A 513 -5.33 11.85 -1.00
CA GLY A 513 -5.18 11.10 -2.24
C GLY A 513 -5.52 9.64 -1.97
N SER A 514 -6.09 8.97 -2.98
CA SER A 514 -6.41 7.55 -2.94
C SER A 514 -6.09 6.93 -4.30
N MET A 515 -5.23 5.92 -4.30
CA MET A 515 -4.85 5.17 -5.50
C MET A 515 -4.70 3.68 -5.19
N GLY A 516 -5.26 2.84 -6.06
CA GLY A 516 -5.18 1.39 -5.97
C GLY A 516 -4.12 0.84 -6.92
N GLY A 517 -3.27 -0.06 -6.44
CA GLY A 517 -2.28 -0.77 -7.27
C GLY A 517 -2.85 -2.01 -7.96
N TRP A 518 -4.16 -2.07 -8.21
CA TRP A 518 -4.86 -3.29 -8.60
C TRP A 518 -5.18 -3.31 -10.10
N GLN A 519 -5.07 -4.48 -10.70
CA GLN A 519 -5.29 -4.70 -12.12
C GLN A 519 -6.38 -5.73 -12.34
N ALA A 520 -7.37 -5.37 -13.16
CA ALA A 520 -8.44 -6.26 -13.52
C ALA A 520 -7.92 -7.41 -14.40
N PHE A 521 -8.47 -8.60 -14.20
CA PHE A 521 -8.16 -9.80 -14.98
C PHE A 521 -9.37 -10.74 -15.08
N GLY A 522 -9.30 -11.68 -16.01
CA GLY A 522 -10.38 -12.64 -16.23
C GLY A 522 -11.57 -12.05 -16.99
N PRO A 523 -12.69 -12.78 -17.08
CA PRO A 523 -13.86 -12.34 -17.82
C PRO A 523 -14.55 -11.17 -17.11
N LEU A 524 -14.98 -10.18 -17.90
CA LEU A 524 -15.91 -9.14 -17.45
C LEU A 524 -17.31 -9.77 -17.38
N ARG A 525 -17.97 -9.62 -16.22
CA ARG A 525 -19.27 -10.23 -15.91
C ARG A 525 -20.31 -9.14 -15.70
N THR A 526 -21.57 -9.43 -16.02
CA THR A 526 -22.71 -8.54 -15.78
C THR A 526 -23.30 -8.83 -14.40
N ILE A 527 -23.57 -7.79 -13.63
CA ILE A 527 -24.26 -7.91 -12.33
C ILE A 527 -25.76 -8.04 -12.61
N THR A 528 -26.29 -9.26 -12.61
CA THR A 528 -27.70 -9.50 -12.95
C THR A 528 -28.62 -9.33 -11.75
N ARG A 529 -28.15 -9.66 -10.53
CA ARG A 529 -28.92 -9.45 -9.30
C ARG A 529 -28.05 -9.02 -8.13
N ALA A 530 -28.34 -7.83 -7.59
CA ALA A 530 -27.70 -7.28 -6.40
C ALA A 530 -28.67 -6.36 -5.63
N GLU A 531 -28.54 -6.32 -4.31
CA GLU A 531 -29.31 -5.43 -3.44
C GLU A 531 -28.35 -4.73 -2.46
N GLY A 532 -28.22 -3.40 -2.59
CA GLY A 532 -27.25 -2.63 -1.80
C GLY A 532 -25.82 -3.15 -2.03
N ASN A 533 -25.18 -3.62 -0.95
CA ASN A 533 -23.84 -4.20 -0.96
C ASN A 533 -23.82 -5.73 -1.08
N ILE A 534 -24.97 -6.39 -1.27
CA ILE A 534 -25.09 -7.84 -1.39
C ILE A 534 -25.22 -8.22 -2.87
N LEU A 535 -24.28 -9.05 -3.34
CA LEU A 535 -24.27 -9.60 -4.69
C LEU A 535 -24.79 -11.03 -4.67
N TYR A 536 -25.81 -11.29 -5.50
CA TYR A 536 -26.39 -12.62 -5.62
C TYR A 536 -26.00 -13.29 -6.93
N GLU A 537 -26.01 -12.55 -8.05
CA GLU A 537 -25.83 -13.16 -9.38
C GLU A 537 -24.92 -12.37 -10.32
N LEU A 538 -24.10 -13.12 -11.05
CA LEU A 538 -23.26 -12.66 -12.14
C LEU A 538 -23.57 -13.48 -13.39
N ASP A 539 -23.92 -12.82 -14.50
CA ASP A 539 -24.36 -13.47 -15.75
C ASP A 539 -25.45 -14.54 -15.51
N GLU A 540 -26.49 -14.21 -14.72
CA GLU A 540 -27.61 -15.12 -14.40
C GLU A 540 -27.19 -16.39 -13.64
N ARG A 541 -25.99 -16.40 -13.07
CA ARG A 541 -25.45 -17.50 -12.27
C ARG A 541 -25.13 -17.03 -10.86
N SER A 542 -25.19 -17.96 -9.90
CA SER A 542 -24.75 -17.76 -8.52
C SER A 542 -23.38 -17.08 -8.48
N ALA A 543 -23.32 -15.87 -7.92
CA ALA A 543 -22.10 -15.10 -7.83
C ALA A 543 -21.08 -15.79 -6.92
N LEU A 544 -21.53 -16.35 -5.79
CA LEU A 544 -20.67 -17.06 -4.85
C LEU A 544 -20.05 -18.31 -5.47
N ASP A 545 -20.83 -19.16 -6.12
CA ASP A 545 -20.30 -20.40 -6.71
C ASP A 545 -19.34 -20.10 -7.87
N LEU A 546 -19.65 -19.07 -8.68
CA LEU A 546 -18.75 -18.61 -9.73
C LEU A 546 -17.44 -18.10 -9.15
N TYR A 547 -17.50 -17.28 -8.09
CA TYR A 547 -16.32 -16.74 -7.42
C TYR A 547 -15.46 -17.85 -6.81
N LYS A 548 -16.07 -18.84 -6.13
CA LYS A 548 -15.37 -20.03 -5.62
C LYS A 548 -14.68 -20.82 -6.73
N SER A 549 -15.34 -20.99 -7.88
CA SER A 549 -14.73 -21.68 -9.03
C SER A 549 -13.45 -21.00 -9.53
N TYR A 550 -13.35 -19.68 -9.37
CA TYR A 550 -12.14 -18.93 -9.74
C TYR A 550 -11.04 -19.01 -8.68
N LEU A 551 -11.42 -19.07 -7.40
CA LEU A 551 -10.48 -19.20 -6.29
C LEU A 551 -9.89 -20.60 -6.16
N GLY A 552 -10.60 -21.63 -6.62
CA GLY A 552 -10.16 -23.02 -6.48
C GLY A 552 -9.95 -23.36 -4.98
N PRO A 553 -8.78 -23.91 -4.58
CA PRO A 553 -8.51 -24.25 -3.18
C PRO A 553 -8.60 -23.07 -2.20
N HIS A 554 -8.46 -21.83 -2.67
CA HIS A 554 -8.60 -20.66 -1.80
C HIS A 554 -10.05 -20.37 -1.39
N ALA A 555 -11.04 -21.02 -2.00
CA ALA A 555 -12.45 -20.88 -1.66
C ALA A 555 -12.76 -21.31 -0.22
N ASP A 556 -12.01 -22.26 0.33
CA ASP A 556 -12.20 -22.78 1.70
C ASP A 556 -11.83 -21.76 2.79
N GLN A 557 -11.12 -20.70 2.42
CA GLN A 557 -10.65 -19.63 3.31
C GLN A 557 -11.48 -18.35 3.19
N LEU A 558 -12.66 -18.40 2.55
CA LEU A 558 -13.54 -17.25 2.46
C LEU A 558 -14.11 -16.88 3.85
N PRO A 559 -14.28 -15.58 4.15
CA PRO A 559 -14.05 -14.42 3.26
C PRO A 559 -12.58 -13.96 3.18
N SER A 560 -11.69 -14.43 4.06
CA SER A 560 -10.32 -13.91 4.18
C SER A 560 -9.50 -14.01 2.88
N SER A 561 -9.63 -15.09 2.11
CA SER A 561 -8.94 -15.24 0.82
C SER A 561 -9.42 -14.27 -0.27
N ALA A 562 -10.63 -13.72 -0.15
CA ALA A 562 -11.16 -12.74 -1.09
C ALA A 562 -10.38 -11.41 -1.05
N LEU A 563 -9.66 -11.13 0.04
CA LEU A 563 -8.76 -9.98 0.13
C LEU A 563 -7.64 -10.00 -0.92
N LEU A 564 -7.28 -11.18 -1.43
CA LEU A 564 -6.28 -11.34 -2.48
C LEU A 564 -6.85 -11.12 -3.89
N PHE A 565 -8.18 -11.20 -4.04
CA PHE A 565 -8.88 -11.19 -5.32
C PHE A 565 -10.15 -10.32 -5.30
N PRO A 566 -10.04 -9.02 -4.95
CA PRO A 566 -11.20 -8.13 -4.93
C PRO A 566 -11.78 -7.97 -6.34
N ILE A 567 -13.00 -7.43 -6.45
CA ILE A 567 -13.63 -7.18 -7.76
C ILE A 567 -13.61 -5.69 -8.10
N LEU A 568 -13.32 -5.39 -9.36
CA LEU A 568 -13.59 -4.10 -9.98
C LEU A 568 -15.06 -4.07 -10.36
N VAL A 569 -15.78 -3.06 -9.90
CA VAL A 569 -17.20 -2.87 -10.15
C VAL A 569 -17.40 -1.55 -10.91
N THR A 570 -18.17 -1.60 -11.98
CA THR A 570 -18.50 -0.41 -12.80
C THR A 570 -20.01 -0.31 -12.99
N GLU A 571 -20.55 0.90 -12.94
CA GLU A 571 -21.98 1.15 -13.15
C GLU A 571 -22.43 0.88 -14.59
N ALA A 572 -23.72 0.61 -14.78
CA ALA A 572 -24.34 0.30 -16.08
C ALA A 572 -24.17 1.42 -17.12
N LYS A 573 -24.18 2.68 -16.67
CA LYS A 573 -24.00 3.87 -17.53
C LYS A 573 -22.53 4.09 -17.93
N GLY A 574 -21.62 3.22 -17.50
CA GLY A 574 -20.18 3.43 -17.58
C GLY A 574 -19.67 4.39 -16.50
N GLY A 575 -18.36 4.56 -16.41
CA GLY A 575 -17.73 5.43 -15.42
C GLY A 575 -16.41 4.87 -14.91
N GLN A 576 -15.86 5.54 -13.90
CA GLN A 576 -14.65 5.08 -13.22
C GLN A 576 -15.02 3.95 -12.27
N GLY A 577 -14.47 2.75 -12.50
CA GLY A 577 -14.76 1.58 -11.67
C GLY A 577 -14.23 1.73 -10.24
N VAL A 578 -14.91 1.08 -9.30
CA VAL A 578 -14.57 1.04 -7.87
C VAL A 578 -14.18 -0.37 -7.47
N VAL A 579 -13.15 -0.49 -6.62
CA VAL A 579 -12.74 -1.79 -6.07
C VAL A 579 -13.66 -2.14 -4.91
N ARG A 580 -14.09 -3.40 -4.83
CA ARG A 580 -14.94 -3.92 -3.77
C ARG A 580 -14.33 -5.18 -3.16
N THR A 581 -14.23 -5.16 -1.83
CA THR A 581 -13.76 -6.28 -1.01
C THR A 581 -14.94 -7.03 -0.42
N VAL A 582 -14.88 -8.36 -0.46
CA VAL A 582 -15.87 -9.24 0.19
C VAL A 582 -15.62 -9.20 1.69
N LEU A 583 -16.66 -8.91 2.47
CA LEU A 583 -16.64 -8.94 3.93
C LEU A 583 -17.18 -10.26 4.49
N SER A 584 -18.20 -10.84 3.84
CA SER A 584 -18.80 -12.10 4.26
C SER A 584 -19.46 -12.82 3.08
N VAL A 585 -19.74 -14.11 3.27
CA VAL A 585 -20.43 -14.97 2.30
C VAL A 585 -21.57 -15.70 2.99
N ASP A 586 -22.65 -15.97 2.26
CA ASP A 586 -23.79 -16.75 2.73
C ASP A 586 -24.00 -17.94 1.78
N GLU A 587 -23.71 -19.14 2.27
CA GLU A 587 -23.81 -20.39 1.49
C GLU A 587 -25.25 -20.78 1.17
N GLN A 588 -26.20 -20.44 2.03
CA GLN A 588 -27.61 -20.79 1.84
C GLN A 588 -28.24 -19.87 0.79
N LYS A 589 -27.98 -18.56 0.91
CA LYS A 589 -28.47 -17.55 -0.04
C LYS A 589 -27.61 -17.45 -1.31
N LYS A 590 -26.47 -18.13 -1.35
CA LYS A 590 -25.50 -18.09 -2.45
C LYS A 590 -25.06 -16.67 -2.80
N SER A 591 -24.79 -15.87 -1.77
CA SER A 591 -24.51 -14.44 -1.91
C SER A 591 -23.19 -14.03 -1.28
N MET A 592 -22.65 -12.89 -1.73
CA MET A 592 -21.45 -12.26 -1.17
C MET A 592 -21.78 -10.83 -0.73
N THR A 593 -21.40 -10.49 0.50
CA THR A 593 -21.56 -9.14 1.05
C THR A 593 -20.26 -8.37 0.87
N PHE A 594 -20.33 -7.18 0.29
CA PHE A 594 -19.19 -6.32 0.05
C PHE A 594 -19.15 -5.13 1.01
N ALA A 595 -17.99 -4.48 1.15
CA ALA A 595 -17.84 -3.30 1.99
C ALA A 595 -18.70 -2.10 1.54
N GLY A 596 -19.11 -2.07 0.28
CA GLY A 596 -19.98 -1.03 -0.27
C GLY A 596 -20.80 -1.53 -1.45
N ASP A 597 -21.69 -0.67 -1.93
CA ASP A 597 -22.67 -0.98 -2.98
C ASP A 597 -22.13 -1.71 -4.21
N ILE A 598 -22.99 -2.59 -4.72
CA ILE A 598 -22.85 -3.34 -5.96
C ILE A 598 -24.01 -2.94 -6.90
N PRO A 599 -23.74 -2.21 -7.99
CA PRO A 599 -24.77 -1.66 -8.87
C PRO A 599 -25.34 -2.76 -9.77
N GLN A 600 -26.60 -3.12 -9.57
CA GLN A 600 -27.32 -4.02 -10.46
C GLN A 600 -27.36 -3.45 -11.90
N GLY A 601 -27.16 -4.31 -12.89
CA GLY A 601 -26.99 -3.94 -14.30
C GLY A 601 -25.59 -3.42 -14.65
N GLY A 602 -24.72 -3.21 -13.66
CA GLY A 602 -23.32 -2.88 -13.85
C GLY A 602 -22.48 -4.09 -14.29
N THR A 603 -21.16 -3.92 -14.24
CA THR A 603 -20.19 -4.98 -14.53
C THR A 603 -19.26 -5.23 -13.36
N ALA A 604 -18.79 -6.47 -13.23
CA ALA A 604 -17.84 -6.92 -12.24
C ALA A 604 -16.69 -7.70 -12.91
N GLN A 605 -15.46 -7.52 -12.43
CA GLN A 605 -14.29 -8.26 -12.91
C GLN A 605 -13.31 -8.50 -11.77
N LEU A 606 -12.68 -9.68 -11.71
CA LEU A 606 -11.66 -9.96 -10.70
C LEU A 606 -10.47 -9.02 -10.85
N MET A 607 -9.80 -8.72 -9.73
CA MET A 607 -8.56 -7.95 -9.71
C MET A 607 -7.46 -8.71 -8.99
N LYS A 608 -6.23 -8.47 -9.42
CA LYS A 608 -5.01 -8.94 -8.77
C LYS A 608 -3.97 -7.84 -8.73
N THR A 609 -2.93 -8.03 -7.94
CA THR A 609 -1.81 -7.09 -7.85
C THR A 609 -0.50 -7.81 -7.55
N ASN A 610 0.58 -7.04 -7.49
CA ASN A 610 1.89 -7.43 -6.98
C ASN A 610 2.45 -6.27 -6.13
N VAL A 611 3.54 -6.53 -5.41
CA VAL A 611 4.13 -5.55 -4.50
C VAL A 611 4.49 -4.24 -5.20
N ASP A 612 5.09 -4.31 -6.40
CA ASP A 612 5.57 -3.11 -7.10
C ASP A 612 4.40 -2.22 -7.55
N ASP A 613 3.30 -2.81 -8.03
CA ASP A 613 2.08 -2.07 -8.39
C ASP A 613 1.43 -1.42 -7.16
N LEU A 614 1.47 -2.07 -5.99
CA LEU A 614 1.01 -1.49 -4.73
C LEU A 614 1.88 -0.30 -4.30
N VAL A 615 3.20 -0.45 -4.31
CA VAL A 615 4.17 0.61 -3.96
C VAL A 615 4.03 1.82 -4.90
N HIS A 616 3.85 1.59 -6.21
CA HIS A 616 3.54 2.66 -7.16
C HIS A 616 2.21 3.35 -6.85
N GLY A 617 1.16 2.59 -6.50
CA GLY A 617 -0.12 3.13 -6.07
C GLY A 617 0.02 4.04 -4.85
N ALA A 618 0.81 3.63 -3.86
CA ALA A 618 1.07 4.43 -2.66
C ALA A 618 1.83 5.72 -2.98
N THR A 619 2.84 5.64 -3.85
CA THR A 619 3.57 6.80 -4.35
C THR A 619 2.64 7.79 -5.08
N ALA A 620 1.71 7.27 -5.90
CA ALA A 620 0.75 8.10 -6.62
C ALA A 620 -0.26 8.78 -5.67
N ALA A 621 -0.75 8.07 -4.64
CA ALA A 621 -1.60 8.65 -3.60
C ALA A 621 -0.89 9.76 -2.83
N ALA A 622 0.39 9.56 -2.48
CA ALA A 622 1.22 10.57 -1.83
C ALA A 622 1.35 11.84 -2.69
N ASN A 623 1.67 11.70 -3.97
CA ASN A 623 1.77 12.84 -4.88
C ASN A 623 0.43 13.58 -5.07
N ALA A 624 -0.69 12.85 -5.17
CA ALA A 624 -2.02 13.44 -5.23
C ALA A 624 -2.33 14.26 -3.96
N SER A 625 -1.97 13.74 -2.78
CA SER A 625 -2.18 14.44 -1.51
C SER A 625 -1.37 15.74 -1.40
N LEU A 626 -0.11 15.77 -1.88
CA LEU A 626 0.71 16.98 -1.92
C LEU A 626 0.14 18.05 -2.85
N SER A 627 -0.50 17.64 -3.94
CA SER A 627 -1.13 18.58 -4.88
C SER A 627 -2.24 19.38 -4.19
N GLY A 628 -3.01 18.75 -3.30
CA GLY A 628 -4.02 19.42 -2.46
C GLY A 628 -3.45 20.40 -1.42
N LEU A 629 -2.16 20.30 -1.09
CA LEU A 629 -1.45 21.25 -0.22
C LEU A 629 -0.77 22.39 -0.98
N GLY A 630 -0.91 22.46 -2.31
CA GLY A 630 -0.15 23.40 -3.13
C GLY A 630 1.36 23.10 -3.14
N GLY A 631 1.74 21.81 -3.05
CA GLY A 631 3.13 21.37 -3.09
C GLY A 631 3.92 21.53 -1.79
N ARG A 632 3.28 22.02 -0.71
CA ARG A 632 3.90 22.09 0.62
C ARG A 632 4.03 20.69 1.23
N ARG A 633 5.14 20.46 1.94
CA ARG A 633 5.34 19.22 2.71
C ARG A 633 4.45 19.19 3.95
N PRO A 634 3.94 18.02 4.33
CA PRO A 634 3.10 17.88 5.52
C PRO A 634 3.91 17.78 6.81
N ASP A 635 3.36 18.29 7.91
CA ASP A 635 3.90 18.02 9.25
C ASP A 635 3.46 16.65 9.78
N LEU A 636 2.21 16.28 9.52
CA LEU A 636 1.61 15.00 9.89
C LEU A 636 0.95 14.37 8.66
N ALA A 637 1.15 13.07 8.47
CA ALA A 637 0.47 12.23 7.50
C ALA A 637 -0.21 11.07 8.25
N ILE A 638 -1.55 11.01 8.16
CA ILE A 638 -2.33 9.86 8.65
C ILE A 638 -2.58 8.92 7.48
N LEU A 639 -2.03 7.71 7.55
CA LEU A 639 -2.16 6.65 6.53
C LEU A 639 -3.29 5.70 6.91
N VAL A 640 -4.28 5.53 6.04
CA VAL A 640 -5.32 4.50 6.18
C VAL A 640 -5.22 3.60 4.97
N SER A 641 -4.71 2.37 5.15
CA SER A 641 -4.38 1.45 4.06
C SER A 641 -5.17 0.16 4.16
N CYS A 642 -5.67 -0.40 3.07
CA CYS A 642 -6.46 -1.63 3.16
C CYS A 642 -5.63 -2.85 3.61
N VAL A 643 -6.17 -3.69 4.51
CA VAL A 643 -5.56 -4.95 4.94
C VAL A 643 -5.18 -5.88 3.78
N GLY A 644 -5.92 -5.86 2.67
CA GLY A 644 -5.59 -6.70 1.51
C GLY A 644 -4.23 -6.35 0.88
N ARG A 645 -3.82 -5.08 0.94
CA ARG A 645 -2.49 -4.63 0.48
C ARG A 645 -1.40 -5.25 1.35
N LYS A 646 -1.58 -5.22 2.67
CA LYS A 646 -0.67 -5.84 3.65
C LYS A 646 -0.50 -7.34 3.42
N LEU A 647 -1.59 -8.05 3.11
CA LEU A 647 -1.53 -9.49 2.83
C LEU A 647 -0.74 -9.85 1.57
N VAL A 648 -0.81 -9.01 0.54
CA VAL A 648 -0.01 -9.20 -0.68
C VAL A 648 1.47 -8.89 -0.43
N MET A 649 1.76 -7.82 0.33
CA MET A 649 3.13 -7.37 0.58
C MET A 649 3.87 -8.22 1.63
N LYS A 650 3.16 -8.81 2.59
CA LYS A 650 3.72 -9.67 3.64
C LYS A 650 4.89 -8.99 4.38
N GLN A 651 6.11 -9.49 4.23
CA GLN A 651 7.31 -8.94 4.84
C GLN A 651 7.77 -7.62 4.19
N ARG A 652 7.23 -7.28 3.02
CA ARG A 652 7.55 -6.07 2.24
C ARG A 652 6.56 -4.93 2.47
N THR A 653 5.69 -5.03 3.49
CA THR A 653 4.66 -4.01 3.76
C THR A 653 5.26 -2.62 4.02
N GLU A 654 6.44 -2.55 4.66
CA GLU A 654 7.12 -1.29 4.96
C GLU A 654 7.58 -0.54 3.70
N GLU A 655 7.76 -1.22 2.56
CA GLU A 655 8.14 -0.57 1.29
C GLU A 655 7.07 0.43 0.80
N GLU A 656 5.78 0.18 1.11
CA GLU A 656 4.70 1.13 0.85
C GLU A 656 4.90 2.43 1.63
N ILE A 657 5.30 2.31 2.90
CA ILE A 657 5.47 3.45 3.82
C ILE A 657 6.75 4.22 3.47
N GLU A 658 7.83 3.51 3.13
CA GLU A 658 9.08 4.10 2.65
C GLU A 658 8.87 4.90 1.36
N ALA A 659 8.11 4.36 0.41
CA ALA A 659 7.78 5.06 -0.82
C ALA A 659 6.98 6.35 -0.58
N ILE A 660 6.04 6.34 0.36
CA ILE A 660 5.33 7.55 0.79
C ILE A 660 6.26 8.54 1.48
N ARG A 661 7.14 8.06 2.38
CA ARG A 661 8.14 8.89 3.06
C ARG A 661 9.08 9.58 2.08
N ASN A 662 9.48 8.91 1.00
CA ASN A 662 10.31 9.51 -0.05
C ASN A 662 9.62 10.69 -0.75
N VAL A 663 8.29 10.67 -0.85
CA VAL A 663 7.50 11.77 -1.41
C VAL A 663 7.35 12.92 -0.41
N PHE A 664 7.06 12.65 0.86
CA PHE A 664 6.84 13.70 1.87
C PHE A 664 8.12 14.29 2.46
N GLY A 665 9.23 13.54 2.40
CA GLY A 665 10.48 13.90 3.05
C GLY A 665 10.57 13.40 4.49
N ALA A 666 11.78 13.49 5.06
CA ALA A 666 12.10 12.94 6.38
C ALA A 666 11.40 13.66 7.55
N ASP A 667 11.02 14.93 7.37
CA ASP A 667 10.45 15.75 8.44
C ASP A 667 9.01 15.37 8.77
N ALA A 668 8.25 14.90 7.76
CA ALA A 668 6.86 14.50 7.88
C ALA A 668 6.69 13.37 8.90
N LYS A 669 5.80 13.58 9.87
CA LYS A 669 5.42 12.56 10.85
C LYS A 669 4.39 11.65 10.22
N ILE A 670 4.64 10.35 10.24
CA ILE A 670 3.75 9.35 9.64
C ILE A 670 3.18 8.50 10.76
N SER A 671 1.86 8.39 10.78
CA SER A 671 1.09 7.49 11.63
C SER A 671 -0.04 6.91 10.81
N GLY A 672 -0.63 5.80 11.23
CA GLY A 672 -1.74 5.25 10.48
C GLY A 672 -2.12 3.86 10.91
N PHE A 673 -2.92 3.20 10.09
CA PHE A 673 -3.34 1.83 10.33
C PHE A 673 -3.84 1.14 9.06
N TYR A 674 -3.91 -0.19 9.14
CA TYR A 674 -4.53 -1.01 8.13
C TYR A 674 -6.03 -1.24 8.43
N SER A 675 -6.89 -1.00 7.44
CA SER A 675 -8.36 -0.90 7.52
C SER A 675 -9.10 -1.92 6.64
N TYR A 676 -10.42 -2.04 6.84
CA TYR A 676 -11.32 -2.79 5.94
C TYR A 676 -11.83 -1.97 4.76
N GLY A 677 -11.64 -0.65 4.81
CA GLY A 677 -11.83 0.24 3.68
C GLY A 677 -11.47 1.66 4.05
N GLU A 678 -11.35 2.49 3.02
CA GLU A 678 -10.89 3.87 3.09
C GLU A 678 -12.01 4.78 2.61
N LEU A 679 -12.33 5.82 3.37
CA LEU A 679 -13.25 6.88 2.98
C LEU A 679 -12.41 8.04 2.47
N CYS A 680 -12.56 8.38 1.18
CA CYS A 680 -11.78 9.43 0.54
C CYS A 680 -12.52 9.94 -0.70
N PRO A 681 -12.30 11.18 -1.16
CA PRO A 681 -12.68 11.58 -2.51
C PRO A 681 -11.68 11.05 -3.55
N PHE A 682 -12.16 10.76 -4.76
CA PHE A 682 -11.31 10.33 -5.90
C PHE A 682 -10.36 11.43 -6.39
N MET A 683 -10.83 12.67 -6.40
CA MET A 683 -10.07 13.85 -6.80
C MET A 683 -10.35 14.98 -5.82
N HIS A 684 -9.44 15.95 -5.77
CA HIS A 684 -9.60 17.12 -4.92
C HIS A 684 -10.89 17.89 -5.27
N GLY A 685 -11.75 18.11 -4.28
CA GLY A 685 -13.05 18.77 -4.44
C GLY A 685 -14.18 17.85 -4.93
N GLY A 686 -13.93 16.54 -5.09
CA GLY A 686 -14.97 15.56 -5.39
C GLY A 686 -15.71 15.05 -4.15
N ASP A 687 -16.80 14.32 -4.37
CA ASP A 687 -17.55 13.67 -3.31
C ASP A 687 -16.74 12.52 -2.68
N CYS A 688 -16.84 12.39 -1.36
CA CYS A 688 -16.28 11.25 -0.64
C CYS A 688 -16.95 9.95 -1.07
N ARG A 689 -16.13 8.92 -1.33
CA ARG A 689 -16.60 7.57 -1.64
C ARG A 689 -15.88 6.54 -0.78
N LEU A 690 -16.47 5.37 -0.67
CA LEU A 690 -15.79 4.21 -0.13
C LEU A 690 -14.89 3.60 -1.19
N HIS A 691 -13.61 3.54 -0.85
CA HIS A 691 -12.57 2.82 -1.54
C HIS A 691 -12.20 1.58 -0.73
N ASN A 692 -11.81 0.53 -1.44
CA ASN A 692 -11.12 -0.59 -0.85
C ASN A 692 -9.78 -0.72 -1.57
N GLN A 693 -8.78 -1.26 -0.88
CA GLN A 693 -7.49 -1.57 -1.48
C GLN A 693 -6.67 -0.35 -1.90
N THR A 694 -6.92 0.78 -1.24
CA THR A 694 -6.24 2.05 -1.43
C THR A 694 -5.52 2.50 -0.15
N ILE A 695 -4.71 3.55 -0.26
CA ILE A 695 -4.12 4.25 0.88
C ILE A 695 -4.63 5.69 0.89
N GLN A 696 -5.12 6.15 2.04
CA GLN A 696 -5.63 7.49 2.27
C GLN A 696 -4.67 8.28 3.17
N LEU A 697 -4.59 9.58 2.92
CA LEU A 697 -3.61 10.50 3.46
C LEU A 697 -4.30 11.76 3.99
N GLN A 698 -3.96 12.18 5.20
CA GLN A 698 -4.39 13.48 5.74
C GLN A 698 -3.17 14.28 6.16
N LEU A 699 -3.07 15.51 5.65
CA LEU A 699 -1.92 16.37 5.83
C LEU A 699 -2.27 17.69 6.51
N SER A 700 -1.40 18.25 7.37
CA SER A 700 -1.53 19.60 7.94
C SER A 700 -0.18 20.34 7.87
N PRO A 701 -0.10 21.59 7.38
CA PRO A 701 1.14 22.38 7.34
C PRO A 701 1.23 23.45 8.43
N ARG A 702 2.47 23.78 8.82
CA ARG A 702 2.88 24.87 9.70
C ARG A 702 2.70 26.22 9.03
N THR A 703 2.21 27.20 9.77
CA THR A 703 2.19 28.61 9.36
C THR A 703 3.58 29.22 9.55
N GLU A 704 4.32 29.43 8.47
CA GLU A 704 5.39 30.43 8.47
C GLU A 704 4.79 31.81 8.19
N ARG A 705 5.06 32.77 9.07
CA ARG A 705 4.74 34.19 8.84
C ARG A 705 5.43 34.65 7.57
N SER A 706 4.68 35.21 6.63
CA SER A 706 5.23 35.98 5.52
C SER A 706 6.10 37.11 6.10
N GLN A 707 7.41 37.08 5.86
CA GLN A 707 8.24 38.26 6.04
C GLN A 707 7.81 39.28 4.98
N GLY A 708 6.94 40.20 5.39
CA GLY A 708 6.72 41.45 4.68
C GLY A 708 8.02 42.25 4.73
N THR A 709 8.49 42.61 3.55
CA THR A 709 9.44 43.70 3.33
C THR A 709 8.83 44.99 3.88
N ASP A 710 9.36 45.53 4.97
CA ASP A 710 9.15 46.93 5.32
C ASP A 710 10.41 47.54 5.93
N ALA A 711 10.62 48.78 5.52
CA ALA A 711 11.84 49.55 5.57
C ALA A 711 12.25 50.00 6.98
N GLN A 712 13.54 50.33 7.08
CA GLN A 712 14.21 50.93 8.22
C GLN A 712 13.51 52.21 8.72
N ALA A 713 13.19 52.26 10.02
CA ALA A 713 13.21 53.50 10.80
C ALA A 713 13.53 53.16 12.27
N ALA A 714 14.58 53.81 12.79
CA ALA A 714 15.12 53.62 14.12
C ALA A 714 14.32 54.38 15.19
N THR A 715 14.19 53.79 16.39
CA THR A 715 14.11 54.48 17.70
C THR A 715 14.22 53.45 18.86
N THR A 716 14.68 53.94 20.00
CA THR A 716 15.46 53.35 21.14
C THR A 716 14.64 52.42 22.07
N PRO A 717 15.27 51.63 22.99
CA PRO A 717 14.72 50.38 23.53
C PRO A 717 13.92 50.57 24.83
N ALA A 718 12.73 49.94 24.87
CA ALA A 718 11.98 49.72 26.10
C ALA A 718 11.88 48.22 26.42
N GLN A 719 11.98 47.91 27.72
CA GLN A 719 12.11 46.58 28.33
C GLN A 719 11.16 45.53 27.75
N LYS A 720 11.74 44.42 27.24
CA LYS A 720 10.98 43.23 26.84
C LYS A 720 10.59 42.41 28.07
N ALA A 721 9.31 42.39 28.39
CA ALA A 721 8.67 41.28 29.11
C ALA A 721 8.88 39.95 28.33
N PRO A 722 8.98 38.80 29.02
CA PRO A 722 9.21 37.52 28.35
C PRO A 722 7.97 37.17 27.50
N ARG A 723 8.11 37.31 26.17
CA ARG A 723 7.15 36.77 25.21
C ARG A 723 7.29 35.25 25.22
N TYR A 724 6.34 34.56 25.85
CA TYR A 724 6.13 33.13 25.65
C TYR A 724 5.64 32.93 24.21
N GLY A 725 6.56 32.62 23.30
CA GLY A 725 6.22 32.07 21.99
C GLY A 725 5.77 30.63 22.18
N GLY A 726 4.47 30.40 22.21
CA GLY A 726 3.88 29.07 22.17
C GLY A 726 4.32 28.37 20.88
N ARG A 727 4.97 27.22 21.02
CA ARG A 727 5.27 26.29 19.92
C ARG A 727 4.28 25.13 20.06
N SER A 728 3.59 24.77 18.98
CA SER A 728 2.81 23.54 18.91
C SER A 728 3.71 22.32 19.11
N THR A 729 3.37 21.44 20.06
CA THR A 729 4.16 20.24 20.39
C THR A 729 3.33 18.99 20.18
N GLY A 730 3.83 18.03 19.39
CA GLY A 730 3.20 16.74 19.14
C GLY A 730 3.94 15.58 19.83
N CYS A 731 3.23 14.48 20.08
CA CYS A 731 3.82 13.29 20.68
C CYS A 731 3.23 12.01 20.08
N VAL A 732 4.03 10.97 19.88
CA VAL A 732 3.55 9.66 19.43
C VAL A 732 3.97 8.57 20.43
N ALA A 733 3.08 7.66 20.79
CA ALA A 733 3.33 6.59 21.75
C ALA A 733 2.88 5.22 21.22
N VAL A 734 3.64 4.16 21.55
CA VAL A 734 3.31 2.76 21.19
C VAL A 734 3.25 1.87 22.41
N PHE A 735 2.28 0.96 22.42
CA PHE A 735 2.02 -0.01 23.49
C PHE A 735 2.08 -1.44 22.94
N ARG A 736 2.80 -2.33 23.63
CA ARG A 736 2.85 -3.77 23.35
C ARG A 736 2.79 -4.56 24.66
N GLY A 737 1.81 -5.46 24.80
CA GLY A 737 1.79 -6.53 25.82
C GLY A 737 2.20 -6.14 27.25
N GLY A 738 1.52 -5.18 27.87
CA GLY A 738 1.57 -4.96 29.32
C GLY A 738 2.83 -4.30 29.91
N ARG A 739 3.85 -3.89 29.13
CA ARG A 739 4.98 -3.08 29.66
C ARG A 739 5.58 -2.05 28.69
N ARG A 740 5.75 -0.84 29.25
CA ARG A 740 6.58 0.35 28.87
C ARG A 740 6.18 1.18 27.64
N PHE A 741 5.56 2.32 27.96
CA PHE A 741 5.49 3.56 27.19
C PHE A 741 6.80 3.92 26.49
N ARG A 742 6.81 3.97 25.15
CA ARG A 742 7.81 4.75 24.39
C ARG A 742 7.13 6.01 23.89
N ILE A 743 7.24 7.09 24.68
CA ILE A 743 6.71 8.42 24.34
C ILE A 743 7.77 9.13 23.50
N HIS A 744 7.49 9.30 22.22
CA HIS A 744 8.27 10.12 21.31
C HIS A 744 7.71 11.56 21.34
N ARG A 745 8.20 12.39 22.26
CA ARG A 745 7.87 13.84 22.36
C ARG A 745 8.71 14.64 21.37
N PHE A 746 8.09 15.55 20.62
CA PHE A 746 8.82 16.47 19.73
C PHE A 746 8.31 17.91 19.83
N ARG A 747 9.22 18.86 19.59
CA ARG A 747 9.02 20.32 19.74
C ARG A 747 8.70 21.01 18.42
#